data_AF-A0A850GM65-F1
#
_entry.id   AF-A0A850GM65-F1
#
_cell.length_a   1.000
_cell.length_b   1.000
_cell.length_c   1.000
_cell.angle_alpha   90.00
_cell.angle_beta   90.00
_cell.angle_gamma   90.00
#
_symmetry.space_group_name_H-M   'P 1'
#
loop_
_entity.id
_entity.type
_entity.pdbx_description
1 polymer ?
#
loop_
_entity_poly.entity_id
_entity_poly.type
_entity_poly.pdbx_seq_one_letter_code
_entity_poly.pdbx_strand_id
1 'polypeptide(L)'
;MDRLWQDPKKRRVAAQLAMLGAIGVGLLSANDEFAQAGGDCFTENECTFKKPNFMIVLDYSSSMSEPFGAADETRWQVAVDAITALMTTNGGYFQENMRVGLMRFGHDDDPDVSGTTIPGDSSGIIDGQALDVHWYDREGEDQSYLECNGEAIIAALQTTPAPLCPGGPGACSGIGTWTKGAMDFTAALIAESKAAHPEDTVPGDERFYGLMVITDGAWTAAEGTPVLSPPEDNPAITAAALFDGQGIPTYVVAVADAGDLPFANELAEAGGTNESLAAANPTELFQAMGAVVQDIADQVVVPECTAGLPRVMVLLDASSSMLNVGEQPGEPGQTGWDLAREALAAGDNSLFDVEVENLGRPVEDLIHLGLAVFGGDDPAEERVLVQYGPCMQDNFAWALDPSTSCAEPGCDDPWGGPPILWSFVDGSTVSPFFDQATHSHMPACEAGFPFCTGSGTYTHRGLELVFDNLLAYRADPPDLYPADEDTQYVNVLITDGQYSGYSTDAQVQGALEALFAEGVVTHVIGFGDNLGSAEAQLQLMNMAAWGSGGQQGPFDADTQAELEAALGAIIEDIEFDPCCAFNDCSENPEPTTEEPDPGMDSFGTADTADSADTADSADTADGADTADGADSAEGADSAEGADSAEGADSADGADSAEGADSAEGADSGWEDGGWEDGDGTAGDSADEVGEGGDAGFGGEFNPNGRGCGCALEQADAAGGRGRVPWALLALFGLAGLRGVRGQTRGSRRRVRSPR
;
A
#
# COMPACT_ATOMS: atom_id res chain seq x y z
N MET A 1 -20.68 1.46 60.77
CA MET A 1 -21.95 2.12 60.42
C MET A 1 -23.06 1.38 61.14
N ASP A 2 -23.51 1.87 62.30
CA ASP A 2 -24.58 1.22 63.03
C ASP A 2 -25.39 2.25 63.82
N ARG A 3 -26.72 2.06 63.91
CA ARG A 3 -27.73 3.04 64.38
C ARG A 3 -27.90 4.33 63.55
N LEU A 4 -28.56 4.24 62.39
CA LEU A 4 -29.30 5.40 61.82
C LEU A 4 -30.56 5.04 61.00
N TRP A 5 -31.04 3.79 61.06
CA TRP A 5 -32.12 3.26 60.20
C TRP A 5 -33.39 2.83 60.96
N GLN A 6 -34.08 3.75 61.63
CA GLN A 6 -35.40 3.49 62.24
C GLN A 6 -36.37 4.71 62.23
N ASP A 7 -36.63 5.33 61.08
CA ASP A 7 -37.80 6.25 60.93
C ASP A 7 -38.50 6.10 59.55
N PRO A 8 -39.73 5.56 59.50
CA PRO A 8 -40.47 5.38 58.25
C PRO A 8 -40.99 6.68 57.62
N LYS A 9 -40.97 7.83 58.30
CA LYS A 9 -41.42 9.10 57.70
C LYS A 9 -40.41 9.72 56.72
N LYS A 10 -39.12 9.37 56.81
CA LYS A 10 -38.10 9.84 55.86
C LYS A 10 -38.15 9.13 54.50
N ARG A 11 -38.78 7.94 54.45
CA ARG A 11 -38.91 7.13 53.22
C ARG A 11 -39.81 7.73 52.13
N ARG A 12 -40.68 8.70 52.44
CA ARG A 12 -41.55 9.36 51.45
C ARG A 12 -41.02 10.67 50.87
N VAL A 13 -40.01 11.29 51.51
CA VAL A 13 -39.30 12.45 50.92
C VAL A 13 -38.14 11.96 50.03
N ALA A 14 -37.43 10.90 50.47
CA ALA A 14 -36.37 10.27 49.68
C ALA A 14 -36.87 9.67 48.34
N ALA A 15 -38.17 9.34 48.22
CA ALA A 15 -38.76 8.80 46.99
C ALA A 15 -39.27 9.87 46.00
N GLN A 16 -39.29 11.16 46.37
CA GLN A 16 -39.65 12.26 45.46
C GLN A 16 -38.45 13.11 45.01
N LEU A 17 -37.26 12.88 45.57
CA LEU A 17 -35.99 13.44 45.06
C LEU A 17 -35.23 12.47 44.13
N ALA A 18 -35.73 11.24 43.95
CA ALA A 18 -35.12 10.21 43.11
C ALA A 18 -35.67 10.18 41.66
N MET A 19 -36.30 11.26 41.20
CA MET A 19 -36.96 11.31 39.88
C MET A 19 -36.80 12.67 39.15
N LEU A 20 -35.87 13.52 39.60
CA LEU A 20 -35.58 14.85 39.07
C LEU A 20 -34.08 15.19 39.22
N GLY A 21 -33.21 14.22 38.94
CA GLY A 21 -31.77 14.31 39.22
C GLY A 21 -30.95 13.28 38.45
N ALA A 22 -31.22 13.12 37.17
CA ALA A 22 -30.40 12.40 36.20
C ALA A 22 -30.31 13.27 34.93
N ILE A 23 -29.18 13.18 34.22
CA ILE A 23 -28.72 14.13 33.19
C ILE A 23 -28.22 15.44 33.83
N GLY A 24 -26.92 15.51 34.11
CA GLY A 24 -26.26 16.73 34.62
C GLY A 24 -25.06 16.47 35.54
N VAL A 25 -23.86 16.48 34.96
CA VAL A 25 -22.53 16.64 35.60
C VAL A 25 -22.08 15.55 36.59
N GLY A 26 -21.23 14.65 36.08
CA GLY A 26 -20.23 13.92 36.85
C GLY A 26 -18.85 14.13 36.21
N LEU A 27 -18.11 15.16 36.65
CA LEU A 27 -16.76 15.46 36.16
C LEU A 27 -15.72 14.98 37.19
N LEU A 28 -14.56 14.53 36.70
CA LEU A 28 -13.28 14.36 37.43
C LEU A 28 -13.17 13.19 38.44
N SER A 29 -12.73 12.01 37.96
CA SER A 29 -11.44 11.44 38.39
C SER A 29 -11.00 10.24 37.54
N ALA A 30 -10.39 10.51 36.39
CA ALA A 30 -9.38 9.66 35.76
C ALA A 30 -8.47 10.59 34.98
N ASN A 31 -7.19 10.65 35.36
CA ASN A 31 -6.15 11.08 34.44
C ASN A 31 -5.75 9.80 33.70
N ASP A 32 -6.58 9.39 32.75
CA ASP A 32 -6.05 8.65 31.62
C ASP A 32 -5.54 9.73 30.67
N GLU A 33 -4.25 9.71 30.39
CA GLU A 33 -3.72 10.50 29.28
C GLU A 33 -4.47 10.03 28.04
N PHE A 34 -5.02 10.97 27.26
CA PHE A 34 -5.56 10.62 25.96
C PHE A 34 -4.44 9.88 25.23
N ALA A 35 -4.73 8.65 24.77
CA ALA A 35 -3.83 7.95 23.88
C ALA A 35 -3.75 8.80 22.62
N GLN A 36 -2.72 9.64 22.57
CA GLN A 36 -2.33 10.35 21.38
C GLN A 36 -1.84 9.28 20.42
N ALA A 37 -2.78 8.77 19.62
CA ALA A 37 -2.47 8.17 18.34
C ALA A 37 -1.87 9.29 17.48
N GLY A 38 -0.60 9.59 17.74
CA GLY A 38 0.25 10.29 16.80
C GLY A 38 0.48 9.33 15.64
N GLY A 39 -0.48 9.27 14.72
CA GLY A 39 -0.11 9.12 13.33
C GLY A 39 0.81 10.31 13.04
N ASP A 40 2.04 10.03 12.62
CA ASP A 40 2.97 11.11 12.29
C ASP A 40 2.35 11.92 11.15
N CYS A 41 2.18 13.22 11.38
CA CYS A 41 1.67 14.13 10.36
C CYS A 41 2.63 14.08 9.17
N PHE A 42 2.23 13.42 8.08
CA PHE A 42 3.03 13.29 6.87
C PHE A 42 3.28 14.68 6.29
N THR A 43 4.46 15.25 6.51
CA THR A 43 4.85 16.55 5.92
C THR A 43 5.09 16.38 4.43
N GLU A 44 4.70 17.37 3.62
CA GLU A 44 5.01 17.36 2.18
C GLU A 44 6.53 17.21 1.96
N ASN A 45 6.91 16.12 1.29
CA ASN A 45 8.28 15.74 0.99
C ASN A 45 8.42 15.36 -0.51
N GLU A 46 9.61 14.96 -0.94
CA GLU A 46 9.89 14.66 -2.36
C GLU A 46 9.11 13.45 -2.93
N CYS A 47 8.41 12.68 -2.09
CA CYS A 47 7.56 11.55 -2.45
C CYS A 47 6.06 11.72 -2.15
N THR A 48 5.62 12.91 -1.74
CA THR A 48 4.19 13.21 -1.60
C THR A 48 3.77 14.15 -2.72
N PHE A 49 2.58 13.94 -3.29
CA PHE A 49 1.96 14.93 -4.18
C PHE A 49 1.81 16.29 -3.49
N LYS A 50 1.82 17.38 -4.26
CA LYS A 50 1.56 18.72 -3.74
C LYS A 50 0.15 18.78 -3.13
N LYS A 51 0.08 18.72 -1.80
CA LYS A 51 -1.19 18.70 -1.05
C LYS A 51 -2.11 19.84 -1.50
N PRO A 52 -3.37 19.55 -1.86
CA PRO A 52 -4.38 20.55 -2.18
C PRO A 52 -4.56 21.59 -1.08
N ASN A 53 -4.71 22.86 -1.48
CA ASN A 53 -5.18 23.92 -0.59
C ASN A 53 -6.71 24.03 -0.72
N PHE A 54 -7.44 23.80 0.36
CA PHE A 54 -8.89 23.68 0.33
C PHE A 54 -9.59 24.62 1.29
N MET A 55 -10.54 25.45 0.82
CA MET A 55 -11.32 26.33 1.69
C MET A 55 -12.68 25.72 2.04
N ILE A 56 -12.97 25.59 3.33
CA ILE A 56 -14.34 25.42 3.82
C ILE A 56 -14.93 26.80 4.10
N VAL A 57 -15.94 27.19 3.33
CA VAL A 57 -16.69 28.45 3.44
C VAL A 57 -18.05 28.16 4.06
N LEU A 58 -18.15 28.35 5.38
CA LEU A 58 -19.29 27.95 6.21
C LEU A 58 -20.24 29.12 6.48
N ASP A 59 -21.52 28.92 6.16
CA ASP A 59 -22.59 29.87 6.44
C ASP A 59 -22.85 30.02 7.96
N TYR A 60 -22.86 31.27 8.43
CA TYR A 60 -23.16 31.67 9.80
C TYR A 60 -24.45 32.53 9.87
N SER A 61 -25.35 32.37 8.89
CA SER A 61 -26.68 33.01 8.86
C SER A 61 -27.54 32.68 10.09
N SER A 62 -28.57 33.50 10.34
CA SER A 62 -29.54 33.19 11.39
C SER A 62 -30.33 31.91 11.12
N SER A 63 -30.52 31.52 9.86
CA SER A 63 -31.27 30.30 9.48
C SER A 63 -30.52 29.02 9.85
N MET A 64 -29.19 29.05 9.91
CA MET A 64 -28.38 27.95 10.43
C MET A 64 -28.67 27.61 11.91
N SER A 65 -29.31 28.51 12.67
CA SER A 65 -29.78 28.24 14.04
C SER A 65 -31.19 27.64 14.12
N GLU A 66 -31.83 27.31 13.00
CA GLU A 66 -33.10 26.59 12.98
C GLU A 66 -32.93 25.07 13.15
N PRO A 67 -33.95 24.35 13.65
CA PRO A 67 -33.93 22.89 13.76
C PRO A 67 -33.77 22.21 12.40
N PHE A 68 -33.06 21.09 12.36
CA PHE A 68 -32.79 20.34 11.13
C PHE A 68 -33.16 18.85 11.26
N GLY A 69 -33.89 18.34 10.27
CA GLY A 69 -34.33 16.95 10.26
C GLY A 69 -35.25 16.58 11.43
N ALA A 70 -35.07 15.37 11.97
CA ALA A 70 -35.94 14.80 13.02
C ALA A 70 -35.36 14.85 14.45
N ALA A 71 -34.18 15.46 14.62
CA ALA A 71 -33.50 15.63 15.91
C ALA A 71 -33.78 17.03 16.50
N ASP A 72 -33.54 17.21 17.80
CA ASP A 72 -33.60 18.53 18.47
C ASP A 72 -32.33 19.39 18.20
N GLU A 73 -31.64 19.15 17.08
CA GLU A 73 -30.36 19.75 16.68
C GLU A 73 -30.57 20.85 15.62
N THR A 74 -29.65 21.80 15.53
CA THR A 74 -29.69 22.89 14.53
C THR A 74 -28.81 22.58 13.33
N ARG A 75 -29.08 23.22 12.18
CA ARG A 75 -28.22 23.11 10.97
C ARG A 75 -26.75 23.44 11.28
N TRP A 76 -26.52 24.45 12.12
CA TRP A 76 -25.20 24.83 12.64
C TRP A 76 -24.51 23.68 13.40
N GLN A 77 -25.20 23.05 14.35
CA GLN A 77 -24.64 21.95 15.13
C GLN A 77 -24.27 20.77 14.21
N VAL A 78 -25.18 20.42 13.30
CA VAL A 78 -24.98 19.33 12.34
C VAL A 78 -23.84 19.62 11.36
N ALA A 79 -23.68 20.87 10.90
CA ALA A 79 -22.54 21.27 10.06
C ALA A 79 -21.20 21.25 10.83
N VAL A 80 -21.18 21.69 12.09
CA VAL A 80 -20.00 21.61 12.96
C VAL A 80 -19.59 20.16 13.20
N ASP A 81 -20.55 19.28 13.51
CA ASP A 81 -20.29 17.85 13.72
C ASP A 81 -19.86 17.17 12.41
N ALA A 82 -20.41 17.59 11.27
CA ALA A 82 -20.01 17.09 9.95
C ALA A 82 -18.57 17.45 9.58
N ILE A 83 -18.16 18.71 9.77
CA ILE A 83 -16.76 19.13 9.57
C ILE A 83 -15.85 18.44 10.60
N THR A 84 -16.28 18.31 11.86
CA THR A 84 -15.47 17.65 12.91
C THR A 84 -15.19 16.19 12.57
N ALA A 85 -16.18 15.44 12.08
CA ALA A 85 -15.95 14.06 11.65
C ALA A 85 -15.24 13.97 10.29
N LEU A 86 -15.35 14.95 9.38
CA LEU A 86 -14.48 15.01 8.20
C LEU A 86 -12.99 15.10 8.59
N MET A 87 -12.65 15.87 9.62
CA MET A 87 -11.26 15.99 10.12
C MET A 87 -10.76 14.75 10.89
N THR A 88 -11.64 13.85 11.34
CA THR A 88 -11.28 12.75 12.27
C THR A 88 -11.63 11.34 11.79
N THR A 89 -12.42 11.20 10.72
CA THR A 89 -12.73 9.90 10.11
C THR A 89 -11.51 9.34 9.38
N ASN A 90 -11.38 8.01 9.32
CA ASN A 90 -10.26 7.30 8.70
C ASN A 90 -8.89 7.80 9.17
N GLY A 91 -8.71 7.95 10.49
CA GLY A 91 -7.45 8.41 11.10
C GLY A 91 -7.17 9.92 10.99
N GLY A 92 -7.89 10.63 10.12
CA GLY A 92 -7.54 12.00 9.74
C GLY A 92 -7.12 12.15 8.28
N TYR A 93 -7.33 11.14 7.43
CA TYR A 93 -6.97 11.16 6.00
C TYR A 93 -7.17 12.51 5.29
N PHE A 94 -8.29 13.20 5.54
CA PHE A 94 -8.56 14.52 4.93
C PHE A 94 -7.57 15.62 5.36
N GLN A 95 -7.27 15.74 6.67
CA GLN A 95 -6.30 16.71 7.19
C GLN A 95 -4.83 16.29 6.95
N GLU A 96 -4.59 15.00 6.69
CA GLU A 96 -3.27 14.47 6.34
C GLU A 96 -2.95 14.74 4.87
N ASN A 97 -3.91 14.56 3.96
CA ASN A 97 -3.69 14.68 2.51
C ASN A 97 -4.00 16.07 1.94
N MET A 98 -4.70 16.93 2.68
CA MET A 98 -5.08 18.28 2.23
C MET A 98 -4.81 19.34 3.30
N ARG A 99 -4.47 20.56 2.86
CA ARG A 99 -4.29 21.73 3.72
C ARG A 99 -5.58 22.53 3.75
N VAL A 100 -6.20 22.64 4.92
CA VAL A 100 -7.59 23.11 5.01
C VAL A 100 -7.67 24.51 5.62
N GLY A 101 -8.31 25.45 4.93
CA GLY A 101 -8.75 26.71 5.51
C GLY A 101 -10.18 26.61 6.02
N LEU A 102 -10.49 27.34 7.09
CA LEU A 102 -11.86 27.53 7.57
C LEU A 102 -12.21 29.01 7.58
N MET A 103 -13.29 29.34 6.87
CA MET A 103 -13.93 30.64 6.88
C MET A 103 -15.39 30.51 7.29
N ARG A 104 -15.86 31.45 8.11
CA ARG A 104 -17.29 31.70 8.34
C ARG A 104 -17.72 33.01 7.69
N PHE A 105 -18.95 33.08 7.23
CA PHE A 105 -19.50 34.30 6.63
C PHE A 105 -20.93 34.60 7.07
N GLY A 106 -21.30 35.87 7.03
CA GLY A 106 -22.64 36.35 7.33
C GLY A 106 -23.01 37.47 6.37
N HIS A 107 -23.23 38.67 6.90
CA HIS A 107 -23.49 39.88 6.12
C HIS A 107 -22.73 41.07 6.74
N ASP A 108 -22.61 42.17 5.99
CA ASP A 108 -22.00 43.42 6.44
C ASP A 108 -23.09 44.46 6.72
N ASP A 109 -23.18 44.93 7.97
CA ASP A 109 -24.14 45.96 8.40
C ASP A 109 -24.01 47.30 7.63
N ASP A 110 -22.81 47.65 7.13
CA ASP A 110 -22.52 48.91 6.41
C ASP A 110 -21.28 48.76 5.51
N PRO A 111 -21.40 48.19 4.29
CA PRO A 111 -20.26 47.85 3.41
C PRO A 111 -19.46 49.06 2.88
N ASP A 112 -19.93 50.29 3.11
CA ASP A 112 -19.15 51.52 2.87
C ASP A 112 -18.14 51.81 4.01
N VAL A 113 -18.14 51.04 5.11
CA VAL A 113 -17.36 51.26 6.34
C VAL A 113 -16.57 50.02 6.75
N SER A 114 -15.24 50.09 6.70
CA SER A 114 -14.37 49.02 7.21
C SER A 114 -14.40 48.90 8.74
N GLY A 115 -14.38 47.68 9.25
CA GLY A 115 -14.44 47.33 10.67
C GLY A 115 -15.85 47.25 11.24
N THR A 116 -16.86 46.93 10.43
CA THR A 116 -18.23 46.68 10.89
C THR A 116 -18.33 45.36 11.66
N THR A 117 -19.31 45.28 12.57
CA THR A 117 -19.59 44.08 13.36
C THR A 117 -21.09 43.95 13.56
N ILE A 118 -21.63 42.75 13.42
CA ILE A 118 -23.08 42.52 13.51
C ILE A 118 -23.61 42.81 14.95
N PRO A 119 -24.60 43.71 15.13
CA PRO A 119 -25.08 44.11 16.46
C PRO A 119 -25.66 42.96 17.29
N GLY A 120 -24.96 42.60 18.36
CA GLY A 120 -25.39 41.56 19.31
C GLY A 120 -24.89 40.16 18.98
N ASP A 121 -24.16 39.99 17.87
CA ASP A 121 -23.34 38.82 17.62
C ASP A 121 -22.01 38.90 18.43
N SER A 122 -21.41 37.74 18.69
CA SER A 122 -20.11 37.62 19.34
C SER A 122 -19.19 36.60 18.65
N SER A 123 -19.44 36.31 17.38
CA SER A 123 -18.73 35.27 16.61
C SER A 123 -17.39 35.74 16.03
N GLY A 124 -17.14 37.06 16.03
CA GLY A 124 -15.91 37.64 15.49
C GLY A 124 -15.96 37.99 14.00
N ILE A 125 -17.12 37.86 13.34
CA ILE A 125 -17.32 38.34 11.96
C ILE A 125 -17.12 39.86 11.89
N ILE A 126 -16.28 40.29 10.96
CA ILE A 126 -15.96 41.69 10.64
C ILE A 126 -16.07 41.87 9.12
N ASP A 127 -16.70 42.96 8.65
CA ASP A 127 -16.90 43.25 7.22
C ASP A 127 -17.59 42.08 6.46
N GLY A 128 -18.40 41.30 7.18
CA GLY A 128 -19.16 40.15 6.68
C GLY A 128 -18.44 38.79 6.69
N GLN A 129 -17.15 38.70 7.03
CA GLN A 129 -16.41 37.42 7.10
C GLN A 129 -15.64 37.23 8.42
N ALA A 130 -15.28 35.98 8.72
CA ALA A 130 -14.28 35.60 9.70
C ALA A 130 -13.40 34.48 9.11
N LEU A 131 -12.10 34.72 8.98
CA LEU A 131 -11.13 33.67 8.63
C LEU A 131 -10.61 33.06 9.93
N ASP A 132 -11.15 31.90 10.30
CA ASP A 132 -10.87 31.26 11.59
C ASP A 132 -9.57 30.46 11.56
N VAL A 133 -9.31 29.75 10.46
CA VAL A 133 -8.10 28.95 10.26
C VAL A 133 -7.53 29.19 8.87
N HIS A 134 -6.23 29.46 8.82
CA HIS A 134 -5.47 29.60 7.58
C HIS A 134 -4.88 28.25 7.14
N TRP A 135 -4.66 28.07 5.84
CA TRP A 135 -3.86 26.95 5.31
C TRP A 135 -2.34 27.23 5.29
N TYR A 136 -1.89 28.46 5.60
CA TYR A 136 -0.48 28.84 5.71
C TYR A 136 -0.25 29.97 6.71
N ASP A 137 0.94 30.05 7.31
CA ASP A 137 1.30 31.14 8.21
C ASP A 137 1.64 32.41 7.41
N ARG A 138 0.78 33.42 7.47
CA ARG A 138 1.02 34.71 6.79
C ARG A 138 2.03 35.62 7.50
N GLU A 139 2.24 35.45 8.80
CA GLU A 139 3.09 36.31 9.63
C GLU A 139 4.51 35.75 9.84
N GLY A 140 4.71 34.45 9.59
CA GLY A 140 6.00 33.76 9.63
C GLY A 140 7.02 34.27 8.60
N GLU A 141 8.32 34.16 8.92
CA GLU A 141 9.40 34.66 8.05
C GLU A 141 9.47 33.95 6.70
N ASP A 142 9.16 32.66 6.66
CA ASP A 142 9.18 31.80 5.46
C ASP A 142 7.79 31.56 4.86
N GLN A 143 6.75 32.17 5.44
CA GLN A 143 5.32 32.01 5.10
C GLN A 143 4.84 30.56 4.91
N SER A 144 5.37 29.63 5.70
CA SER A 144 5.17 28.19 5.52
C SER A 144 3.71 27.75 5.62
N TYR A 145 3.34 26.75 4.81
CA TYR A 145 2.06 26.05 4.89
C TYR A 145 1.82 25.38 6.27
N LEU A 146 0.55 25.26 6.65
CA LEU A 146 0.11 24.67 7.92
C LEU A 146 -0.39 23.24 7.69
N GLU A 147 0.49 22.28 7.93
CA GLU A 147 0.20 20.84 7.84
C GLU A 147 -0.72 20.36 8.99
N CYS A 148 -1.59 19.38 8.69
CA CYS A 148 -2.44 18.68 9.67
C CYS A 148 -3.21 19.60 10.63
N ASN A 149 -3.74 20.71 10.10
CA ASN A 149 -4.35 21.78 10.89
C ASN A 149 -5.82 21.51 11.30
N GLY A 150 -6.33 20.28 11.15
CA GLY A 150 -7.71 19.93 11.48
C GLY A 150 -8.05 20.06 12.96
N GLU A 151 -7.10 19.86 13.89
CA GLU A 151 -7.34 20.17 15.32
C GLU A 151 -7.64 21.67 15.53
N ALA A 152 -6.98 22.57 14.79
CA ALA A 152 -7.26 23.99 14.85
C ALA A 152 -8.66 24.33 14.30
N ILE A 153 -9.11 23.63 13.25
CA ILE A 153 -10.47 23.76 12.69
C ILE A 153 -11.51 23.31 13.71
N ILE A 154 -11.30 22.15 14.33
CA ILE A 154 -12.19 21.61 15.38
C ILE A 154 -12.27 22.61 16.55
N ALA A 155 -11.12 23.11 17.03
CA ALA A 155 -11.07 24.08 18.12
C ALA A 155 -11.77 25.41 17.77
N ALA A 156 -11.61 25.91 16.54
CA ALA A 156 -12.29 27.12 16.07
C ALA A 156 -13.82 26.95 16.05
N LEU A 157 -14.32 25.84 15.50
CA LEU A 157 -15.76 25.56 15.45
C LEU A 157 -16.35 25.35 16.85
N GLN A 158 -15.69 24.56 17.71
CA GLN A 158 -16.18 24.29 19.08
C GLN A 158 -16.16 25.51 20.01
N THR A 159 -15.32 26.50 19.75
CA THR A 159 -15.30 27.76 20.52
C THR A 159 -16.26 28.83 19.97
N THR A 160 -16.75 28.64 18.74
CA THR A 160 -17.71 29.52 18.09
C THR A 160 -19.14 29.22 18.57
N PRO A 161 -19.89 30.21 19.10
CA PRO A 161 -21.29 30.00 19.48
C PRO A 161 -22.18 29.78 18.24
N ALA A 162 -23.41 29.29 18.42
CA ALA A 162 -24.38 29.22 17.33
C ALA A 162 -24.82 30.64 16.87
N PRO A 163 -25.17 30.82 15.58
CA PRO A 163 -25.63 32.09 15.02
C PRO A 163 -26.78 32.77 15.78
N LEU A 164 -26.82 34.10 15.71
CA LEU A 164 -27.78 34.92 16.44
C LEU A 164 -29.23 34.60 15.99
N CYS A 165 -30.01 33.97 16.89
CA CYS A 165 -31.43 33.69 16.69
C CYS A 165 -32.31 34.37 17.76
N PRO A 166 -32.65 35.67 17.59
CA PRO A 166 -33.36 36.46 18.61
C PRO A 166 -34.86 36.15 18.71
N GLY A 167 -35.45 35.55 17.67
CA GLY A 167 -36.85 35.08 17.67
C GLY A 167 -37.04 33.71 18.32
N GLY A 168 -35.97 32.96 18.55
CA GLY A 168 -36.01 31.55 18.95
C GLY A 168 -36.27 30.58 17.78
N PRO A 169 -36.18 29.26 18.02
CA PRO A 169 -36.28 28.25 16.97
C PRO A 169 -37.57 28.36 16.12
N GLY A 170 -37.43 28.33 14.79
CA GLY A 170 -38.52 28.52 13.83
C GLY A 170 -38.96 29.98 13.62
N ALA A 171 -38.18 30.93 14.12
CA ALA A 171 -38.33 32.37 13.88
C ALA A 171 -36.97 33.11 13.89
N CYS A 172 -35.90 32.43 13.48
CA CYS A 172 -34.56 33.01 13.48
C CYS A 172 -34.45 34.11 12.40
N SER A 173 -33.88 35.26 12.76
CA SER A 173 -33.65 36.38 11.84
C SER A 173 -32.61 37.35 12.42
N GLY A 174 -31.74 37.90 11.58
CA GLY A 174 -30.72 38.86 12.00
C GLY A 174 -29.50 38.86 11.07
N ILE A 175 -28.87 37.70 10.90
CA ILE A 175 -27.69 37.52 10.04
C ILE A 175 -28.14 37.01 8.66
N GLY A 176 -27.85 37.79 7.62
CA GLY A 176 -28.03 37.39 6.22
C GLY A 176 -26.87 36.55 5.67
N THR A 177 -26.97 36.19 4.40
CA THR A 177 -26.12 35.19 3.72
C THR A 177 -25.41 35.83 2.52
N TRP A 178 -24.43 36.70 2.76
CA TRP A 178 -23.67 37.38 1.69
C TRP A 178 -22.55 36.47 1.14
N THR A 179 -22.96 35.37 0.49
CA THR A 179 -22.06 34.35 -0.06
C THR A 179 -21.02 34.94 -1.01
N LYS A 180 -21.38 35.96 -1.81
CA LYS A 180 -20.43 36.59 -2.73
C LYS A 180 -19.26 37.25 -2.01
N GLY A 181 -19.49 37.95 -0.90
CA GLY A 181 -18.41 38.55 -0.10
C GLY A 181 -17.40 37.50 0.39
N ALA A 182 -17.90 36.34 0.84
CA ALA A 182 -17.07 35.21 1.25
C ALA A 182 -16.25 34.62 0.09
N MET A 183 -16.86 34.49 -1.09
CA MET A 183 -16.16 34.01 -2.29
C MET A 183 -15.13 35.01 -2.81
N ASP A 184 -15.44 36.31 -2.82
CA ASP A 184 -14.51 37.37 -3.23
C ASP A 184 -13.30 37.44 -2.28
N PHE A 185 -13.55 37.32 -0.97
CA PHE A 185 -12.48 37.21 0.03
C PHE A 185 -11.63 35.96 -0.24
N THR A 186 -12.24 34.80 -0.45
CA THR A 186 -11.49 33.55 -0.69
C THR A 186 -10.68 33.62 -2.00
N ALA A 187 -11.23 34.22 -3.05
CA ALA A 187 -10.50 34.46 -4.31
C ALA A 187 -9.29 35.38 -4.10
N ALA A 188 -9.41 36.41 -3.26
CA ALA A 188 -8.29 37.26 -2.87
C ALA A 188 -7.25 36.49 -2.04
N LEU A 189 -7.68 35.61 -1.15
CA LEU A 189 -6.80 34.78 -0.32
C LEU A 189 -5.99 33.76 -1.13
N ILE A 190 -6.63 33.13 -2.12
CA ILE A 190 -5.96 32.24 -3.08
C ILE A 190 -4.92 33.03 -3.89
N ALA A 191 -5.26 34.24 -4.36
CA ALA A 191 -4.33 35.10 -5.07
C ALA A 191 -3.14 35.55 -4.18
N GLU A 192 -3.35 35.75 -2.88
CA GLU A 192 -2.27 36.01 -1.91
C GLU A 192 -1.39 34.77 -1.69
N SER A 193 -1.99 33.59 -1.51
CA SER A 193 -1.30 32.30 -1.38
C SER A 193 -0.39 32.03 -2.58
N LYS A 194 -0.91 32.17 -3.80
CA LYS A 194 -0.14 32.02 -5.05
C LYS A 194 0.96 33.09 -5.23
N ALA A 195 0.84 34.24 -4.56
CA ALA A 195 1.87 35.29 -4.58
C ALA A 195 2.97 35.07 -3.52
N ALA A 196 2.65 34.40 -2.40
CA ALA A 196 3.62 33.94 -1.41
C ALA A 196 4.39 32.69 -1.90
N HIS A 197 3.70 31.79 -2.60
CA HIS A 197 4.21 30.51 -3.10
C HIS A 197 4.26 30.45 -4.64
N PRO A 198 5.20 31.16 -5.30
CA PRO A 198 5.31 31.14 -6.77
C PRO A 198 5.60 29.74 -7.34
N GLU A 199 6.22 28.85 -6.56
CA GLU A 199 6.45 27.43 -6.87
C GLU A 199 5.16 26.64 -7.13
N ASP A 200 4.01 27.09 -6.62
CA ASP A 200 2.71 26.44 -6.81
C ASP A 200 1.97 26.95 -8.06
N THR A 201 2.63 27.78 -8.89
CA THR A 201 2.07 28.39 -10.11
C THR A 201 2.79 27.98 -11.40
N VAL A 202 3.61 26.94 -11.33
CA VAL A 202 4.41 26.42 -12.46
C VAL A 202 3.55 25.51 -13.34
N PRO A 203 3.40 25.77 -14.66
CA PRO A 203 2.58 24.93 -15.52
C PRO A 203 3.03 23.47 -15.59
N GLY A 204 2.11 22.55 -15.26
CA GLY A 204 2.37 21.11 -15.12
C GLY A 204 2.81 20.68 -13.72
N ASP A 205 2.89 21.62 -12.78
CA ASP A 205 3.28 21.44 -11.38
C ASP A 205 2.52 22.45 -10.48
N GLU A 206 1.32 22.87 -10.90
CA GLU A 206 0.46 23.75 -10.11
C GLU A 206 -0.12 23.01 -8.91
N ARG A 207 -0.18 23.69 -7.75
CA ARG A 207 -0.93 23.16 -6.60
C ARG A 207 -2.43 23.31 -6.86
N PHE A 208 -3.18 22.24 -6.61
CA PHE A 208 -4.64 22.27 -6.66
C PHE A 208 -5.19 23.21 -5.57
N TYR A 209 -6.18 24.02 -5.96
CA TYR A 209 -6.99 24.83 -5.04
C TYR A 209 -8.47 24.48 -5.24
N GLY A 210 -9.22 24.30 -4.15
CA GLY A 210 -10.66 24.04 -4.20
C GLY A 210 -11.44 24.75 -3.09
N LEU A 211 -12.75 24.94 -3.28
CA LEU A 211 -13.64 25.56 -2.31
C LEU A 211 -14.86 24.69 -2.05
N MET A 212 -15.26 24.51 -0.79
CA MET A 212 -16.56 23.96 -0.39
C MET A 212 -17.40 25.05 0.29
N VAL A 213 -18.50 25.46 -0.34
CA VAL A 213 -19.48 26.38 0.24
C VAL A 213 -20.58 25.56 0.92
N ILE A 214 -20.69 25.68 2.24
CA ILE A 214 -21.74 25.04 3.04
C ILE A 214 -22.76 26.10 3.43
N THR A 215 -24.01 25.98 2.97
CA THR A 215 -25.08 26.98 3.22
C THR A 215 -26.48 26.35 3.32
N ASP A 216 -27.39 26.98 4.06
CA ASP A 216 -28.80 26.55 4.19
C ASP A 216 -29.81 27.39 3.38
N GLY A 217 -29.36 28.47 2.74
CA GLY A 217 -30.26 29.51 2.25
C GLY A 217 -29.76 30.28 1.03
N ALA A 218 -30.71 30.92 0.35
CA ALA A 218 -30.41 31.75 -0.82
C ALA A 218 -29.59 32.98 -0.42
N TRP A 219 -28.59 33.32 -1.24
CA TRP A 219 -27.70 34.45 -1.00
C TRP A 219 -28.43 35.80 -0.95
N THR A 220 -27.83 36.74 -0.23
CA THR A 220 -28.36 38.10 0.00
C THR A 220 -27.40 39.17 -0.51
N ALA A 221 -27.89 40.40 -0.61
CA ALA A 221 -27.04 41.60 -0.70
C ALA A 221 -26.02 41.65 0.45
N ALA A 222 -25.01 42.51 0.29
CA ALA A 222 -24.02 42.81 1.34
C ALA A 222 -24.68 43.17 2.68
N GLU A 223 -25.72 44.00 2.69
CA GLU A 223 -26.48 44.42 3.87
C GLU A 223 -27.47 43.37 4.40
N GLY A 224 -27.31 42.10 4.02
CA GLY A 224 -28.15 40.98 4.45
C GLY A 224 -29.56 40.97 3.85
N THR A 225 -29.99 42.04 3.19
CA THR A 225 -31.26 42.14 2.45
C THR A 225 -31.15 43.14 1.29
N PRO A 226 -31.84 42.93 0.16
CA PRO A 226 -32.76 41.84 -0.16
C PRO A 226 -32.06 40.49 -0.46
N VAL A 227 -32.86 39.44 -0.65
CA VAL A 227 -32.43 38.09 -1.04
C VAL A 227 -32.46 37.97 -2.56
N LEU A 228 -31.50 37.24 -3.17
CA LEU A 228 -31.31 37.10 -4.63
C LEU A 228 -31.28 38.43 -5.41
N SER A 229 -30.80 39.49 -4.76
CA SER A 229 -30.76 40.84 -5.29
C SER A 229 -29.80 41.67 -4.43
N PRO A 230 -29.05 42.63 -5.02
CA PRO A 230 -29.00 42.95 -6.44
C PRO A 230 -28.20 41.90 -7.25
N PRO A 231 -28.35 41.81 -8.59
CA PRO A 231 -27.69 40.77 -9.39
C PRO A 231 -26.15 40.80 -9.35
N GLU A 232 -25.55 41.96 -9.09
CA GLU A 232 -24.11 42.11 -8.88
C GLU A 232 -23.58 41.42 -7.61
N ASP A 233 -24.46 41.10 -6.64
CA ASP A 233 -24.15 40.30 -5.45
C ASP A 233 -24.34 38.78 -5.66
N ASN A 234 -24.55 38.32 -6.89
CA ASN A 234 -24.63 36.88 -7.18
C ASN A 234 -23.26 36.19 -7.04
N PRO A 235 -23.09 35.19 -6.13
CA PRO A 235 -21.84 34.45 -5.96
C PRO A 235 -21.38 33.67 -7.20
N ALA A 236 -22.30 33.28 -8.09
CA ALA A 236 -21.96 32.57 -9.33
C ALA A 236 -21.00 33.37 -10.24
N ILE A 237 -20.99 34.71 -10.13
CA ILE A 237 -20.04 35.59 -10.83
C ILE A 237 -18.59 35.29 -10.39
N THR A 238 -18.40 35.04 -9.10
CA THR A 238 -17.08 34.76 -8.52
C THR A 238 -16.68 33.30 -8.71
N ALA A 239 -17.64 32.37 -8.63
CA ALA A 239 -17.42 30.96 -8.96
C ALA A 239 -16.91 30.78 -10.40
N ALA A 240 -17.59 31.37 -11.38
CA ALA A 240 -17.17 31.32 -12.78
C ALA A 240 -15.79 31.97 -13.00
N ALA A 241 -15.49 33.07 -12.30
CA ALA A 241 -14.17 33.71 -12.39
C ALA A 241 -13.02 32.86 -11.80
N LEU A 242 -13.31 32.03 -10.80
CA LEU A 242 -12.36 31.06 -10.22
C LEU A 242 -12.19 29.84 -11.15
N PHE A 243 -13.29 29.29 -11.67
CA PHE A 243 -13.26 28.12 -12.53
C PHE A 243 -12.71 28.44 -13.93
N ASP A 244 -13.38 29.30 -14.72
CA ASP A 244 -12.96 29.66 -16.09
C ASP A 244 -11.57 30.33 -16.14
N GLY A 245 -11.22 31.05 -15.08
CA GLY A 245 -10.00 31.86 -15.01
C GLY A 245 -8.79 31.15 -14.42
N GLN A 246 -8.98 30.13 -13.58
CA GLN A 246 -7.91 29.50 -12.80
C GLN A 246 -8.04 27.98 -12.63
N GLY A 247 -9.10 27.33 -13.14
CA GLY A 247 -9.35 25.90 -12.97
C GLY A 247 -9.72 25.50 -11.53
N ILE A 248 -10.23 26.42 -10.72
CA ILE A 248 -10.51 26.22 -9.29
C ILE A 248 -11.98 25.83 -9.12
N PRO A 249 -12.32 24.57 -8.76
CA PRO A 249 -13.69 24.16 -8.59
C PRO A 249 -14.32 24.72 -7.30
N THR A 250 -15.61 25.02 -7.38
CA THR A 250 -16.45 25.35 -6.22
C THR A 250 -17.50 24.28 -6.02
N TYR A 251 -17.37 23.51 -4.94
CA TYR A 251 -18.33 22.56 -4.45
C TYR A 251 -19.39 23.28 -3.59
N VAL A 252 -20.66 22.93 -3.76
CA VAL A 252 -21.76 23.53 -2.99
C VAL A 252 -22.50 22.45 -2.22
N VAL A 253 -22.52 22.56 -0.90
CA VAL A 253 -23.18 21.63 0.01
C VAL A 253 -24.37 22.34 0.66
N ALA A 254 -25.58 21.91 0.32
CA ALA A 254 -26.83 22.54 0.72
C ALA A 254 -27.45 21.84 1.94
N VAL A 255 -27.47 22.51 3.08
CA VAL A 255 -28.02 21.99 4.36
C VAL A 255 -29.51 22.34 4.45
N ALA A 256 -30.37 21.63 3.72
CA ALA A 256 -31.78 22.00 3.56
C ALA A 256 -32.74 20.81 3.52
N ASP A 257 -33.93 20.99 4.08
CA ASP A 257 -34.99 19.96 4.14
C ASP A 257 -35.64 19.62 2.77
N ALA A 258 -35.15 20.21 1.67
CA ALA A 258 -35.62 19.99 0.30
C ALA A 258 -34.44 19.96 -0.69
N GLY A 259 -34.26 18.84 -1.38
CA GLY A 259 -33.09 18.54 -2.23
C GLY A 259 -33.02 19.22 -3.59
N ASP A 260 -33.61 20.41 -3.76
CA ASP A 260 -33.42 21.24 -4.95
C ASP A 260 -33.41 22.71 -4.52
N LEU A 261 -32.21 23.28 -4.47
CA LEU A 261 -31.97 24.71 -4.28
C LEU A 261 -31.42 25.27 -5.60
N PRO A 262 -32.25 25.90 -6.45
CA PRO A 262 -31.82 26.33 -7.78
C PRO A 262 -30.63 27.30 -7.78
N PHE A 263 -30.46 28.10 -6.71
CA PHE A 263 -29.30 28.98 -6.54
C PHE A 263 -28.01 28.21 -6.19
N ALA A 264 -28.12 27.05 -5.54
CA ALA A 264 -26.98 26.22 -5.19
C ALA A 264 -26.50 25.43 -6.43
N ASN A 265 -27.43 24.95 -7.24
CA ASN A 265 -27.14 24.36 -8.56
C ASN A 265 -26.55 25.41 -9.52
N GLU A 266 -27.09 26.64 -9.58
CA GLU A 266 -26.49 27.76 -10.34
C GLU A 266 -25.04 28.04 -9.90
N LEU A 267 -24.77 27.98 -8.59
CA LEU A 267 -23.45 28.21 -8.03
C LEU A 267 -22.47 27.05 -8.30
N ALA A 268 -22.93 25.80 -8.23
CA ALA A 268 -22.14 24.61 -8.54
C ALA A 268 -21.82 24.50 -10.05
N GLU A 269 -22.80 24.77 -10.92
CA GLU A 269 -22.62 24.83 -12.37
C GLU A 269 -21.59 25.91 -12.74
N ALA A 270 -21.72 27.12 -12.19
CA ALA A 270 -20.74 28.19 -12.36
C ALA A 270 -19.36 27.85 -11.73
N GLY A 271 -19.34 26.99 -10.72
CA GLY A 271 -18.16 26.48 -10.05
C GLY A 271 -17.51 25.25 -10.72
N GLY A 272 -18.05 24.77 -11.85
CA GLY A 272 -17.52 23.62 -12.58
C GLY A 272 -17.91 22.23 -12.04
N THR A 273 -18.68 22.16 -10.95
CA THR A 273 -19.08 20.91 -10.27
C THR A 273 -20.45 20.38 -10.72
N ASN A 274 -21.08 21.04 -11.70
CA ASN A 274 -22.36 20.74 -12.33
C ASN A 274 -23.60 20.86 -11.43
N GLU A 275 -23.67 20.14 -10.31
CA GLU A 275 -24.84 20.12 -9.41
C GLU A 275 -24.41 20.28 -7.94
N SER A 276 -25.31 20.82 -7.12
CA SER A 276 -25.06 20.96 -5.68
C SER A 276 -25.42 19.69 -4.91
N LEU A 277 -24.65 19.41 -3.85
CA LEU A 277 -24.84 18.26 -3.00
C LEU A 277 -25.81 18.62 -1.87
N ALA A 278 -27.08 18.26 -2.03
CA ALA A 278 -28.10 18.51 -1.03
C ALA A 278 -28.08 17.44 0.08
N ALA A 279 -28.21 17.90 1.33
CA ALA A 279 -28.36 17.06 2.50
C ALA A 279 -29.60 17.48 3.30
N ALA A 280 -30.52 16.56 3.52
CA ALA A 280 -31.74 16.75 4.32
C ALA A 280 -31.63 16.14 5.73
N ASN A 281 -30.50 15.51 6.07
CA ASN A 281 -30.20 14.99 7.40
C ASN A 281 -28.67 14.89 7.63
N PRO A 282 -28.20 14.67 8.88
CA PRO A 282 -26.76 14.58 9.17
C PRO A 282 -26.02 13.50 8.37
N THR A 283 -26.63 12.34 8.10
CA THR A 283 -25.99 11.24 7.37
C THR A 283 -25.77 11.59 5.90
N GLU A 284 -26.73 12.25 5.26
CA GLU A 284 -26.57 12.77 3.90
C GLU A 284 -25.51 13.89 3.84
N LEU A 285 -25.37 14.71 4.89
CA LEU A 285 -24.34 15.74 4.94
C LEU A 285 -22.93 15.13 4.98
N PHE A 286 -22.73 14.05 5.75
CA PHE A 286 -21.50 13.27 5.72
C PHE A 286 -21.20 12.67 4.34
N GLN A 287 -22.22 12.13 3.66
CA GLN A 287 -22.07 11.55 2.33
C GLN A 287 -21.74 12.61 1.28
N ALA A 288 -22.39 13.77 1.33
CA ALA A 288 -22.11 14.93 0.47
C ALA A 288 -20.65 15.40 0.65
N MET A 289 -20.21 15.62 1.90
CA MET A 289 -18.84 16.04 2.16
C MET A 289 -17.82 14.97 1.74
N GLY A 290 -18.11 13.69 1.94
CA GLY A 290 -17.28 12.57 1.46
C GLY A 290 -17.17 12.50 -0.06
N ALA A 291 -18.26 12.76 -0.80
CA ALA A 291 -18.23 12.81 -2.26
C ALA A 291 -17.30 13.91 -2.80
N VAL A 292 -17.26 15.07 -2.14
CA VAL A 292 -16.30 16.14 -2.47
C VAL A 292 -14.85 15.70 -2.25
N VAL A 293 -14.55 14.92 -1.20
CA VAL A 293 -13.20 14.38 -1.01
C VAL A 293 -12.81 13.43 -2.14
N GLN A 294 -13.73 12.59 -2.60
CA GLN A 294 -13.47 11.64 -3.69
C GLN A 294 -13.24 12.35 -5.03
N ASP A 295 -14.09 13.33 -5.40
CA ASP A 295 -13.90 14.09 -6.64
C ASP A 295 -12.58 14.88 -6.65
N ILE A 296 -12.13 15.36 -5.47
CA ILE A 296 -10.79 15.97 -5.34
C ILE A 296 -9.68 14.93 -5.47
N ALA A 297 -9.85 13.73 -4.92
CA ALA A 297 -8.89 12.64 -5.07
C ALA A 297 -8.77 12.15 -6.52
N ASP A 298 -9.87 12.15 -7.29
CA ASP A 298 -9.89 11.81 -8.72
C ASP A 298 -9.28 12.93 -9.59
N GLN A 299 -9.41 14.20 -9.19
CA GLN A 299 -8.87 15.36 -9.92
C GLN A 299 -7.40 15.65 -9.64
N VAL A 300 -6.94 15.35 -8.42
CA VAL A 300 -5.54 15.46 -8.03
C VAL A 300 -4.86 14.18 -8.50
N VAL A 301 -3.96 14.30 -9.47
CA VAL A 301 -3.11 13.17 -9.88
C VAL A 301 -2.21 12.80 -8.70
N VAL A 302 -2.69 11.89 -7.86
CA VAL A 302 -1.83 11.04 -7.07
C VAL A 302 -0.93 10.34 -8.09
N PRO A 303 0.41 10.42 -7.97
CA PRO A 303 1.26 9.54 -8.75
C PRO A 303 0.95 8.12 -8.30
N GLU A 304 0.10 7.43 -9.05
CA GLU A 304 0.14 5.97 -9.10
C GLU A 304 1.59 5.60 -9.42
N CYS A 305 2.14 4.62 -8.69
CA CYS A 305 3.46 4.07 -8.93
C CYS A 305 3.42 3.23 -10.22
N THR A 306 3.20 3.86 -11.38
CA THR A 306 2.89 3.18 -12.65
C THR A 306 4.10 2.38 -13.14
N ALA A 307 5.30 2.94 -12.98
CA ALA A 307 6.54 2.19 -13.05
C ALA A 307 6.58 1.21 -11.86
N GLY A 308 6.00 0.02 -12.04
CA GLY A 308 6.01 -1.00 -11.00
C GLY A 308 7.44 -1.37 -10.59
N LEU A 309 7.59 -1.98 -9.41
CA LEU A 309 8.88 -2.38 -8.83
C LEU A 309 9.81 -3.05 -9.87
N PRO A 310 11.14 -2.82 -9.87
CA PRO A 310 12.04 -3.41 -10.86
C PRO A 310 11.95 -4.94 -10.92
N ARG A 311 12.06 -5.50 -12.13
CA ARG A 311 11.97 -6.96 -12.39
C ARG A 311 13.37 -7.54 -12.61
N VAL A 312 13.83 -8.42 -11.74
CA VAL A 312 15.15 -9.07 -11.84
C VAL A 312 14.99 -10.56 -12.13
N MET A 313 15.55 -11.02 -13.25
CA MET A 313 15.62 -12.45 -13.58
C MET A 313 17.04 -12.96 -13.32
N VAL A 314 17.16 -13.96 -12.44
CA VAL A 314 18.40 -14.69 -12.22
C VAL A 314 18.43 -15.88 -13.18
N LEU A 315 19.43 -15.93 -14.07
CA LEU A 315 19.70 -17.02 -14.98
C LEU A 315 20.90 -17.84 -14.48
N LEU A 316 20.63 -18.98 -13.85
CA LEU A 316 21.63 -19.84 -13.22
C LEU A 316 22.06 -20.99 -14.15
N ASP A 317 23.37 -21.21 -14.24
CA ASP A 317 23.95 -22.37 -14.92
C ASP A 317 23.64 -23.66 -14.16
N ALA A 318 23.00 -24.60 -14.87
CA ALA A 318 22.68 -25.95 -14.41
C ALA A 318 23.53 -27.00 -15.14
N SER A 319 24.79 -26.65 -15.45
CA SER A 319 25.81 -27.60 -15.89
C SER A 319 26.05 -28.71 -14.84
N SER A 320 26.50 -29.89 -15.27
CA SER A 320 26.85 -30.94 -14.31
C SER A 320 28.09 -30.62 -13.47
N SER A 321 28.90 -29.61 -13.85
CA SER A 321 30.06 -29.19 -13.06
C SER A 321 29.63 -28.49 -11.76
N MET A 322 28.46 -27.86 -11.73
CA MET A 322 27.88 -27.29 -10.50
C MET A 322 27.67 -28.32 -9.39
N LEU A 323 27.53 -29.61 -9.70
CA LEU A 323 27.37 -30.70 -8.70
C LEU A 323 28.69 -31.33 -8.23
N ASN A 324 29.83 -30.87 -8.77
CA ASN A 324 31.13 -31.49 -8.53
C ASN A 324 32.06 -30.58 -7.70
N VAL A 325 32.97 -31.22 -6.95
CA VAL A 325 34.09 -30.55 -6.28
C VAL A 325 35.38 -31.18 -6.82
N GLY A 326 35.95 -30.55 -7.85
CA GLY A 326 37.01 -31.15 -8.67
C GLY A 326 36.51 -32.36 -9.46
N GLU A 327 37.24 -33.49 -9.40
CA GLU A 327 36.90 -34.72 -10.15
C GLU A 327 35.98 -35.69 -9.36
N GLN A 328 35.19 -35.22 -8.38
CA GLN A 328 34.26 -36.02 -7.55
C GLN A 328 32.92 -35.27 -7.36
N PRO A 329 31.79 -35.95 -7.08
CA PRO A 329 30.60 -35.27 -6.57
C PRO A 329 30.92 -34.57 -5.25
N GLY A 330 30.30 -33.41 -5.01
CA GLY A 330 30.43 -32.72 -3.72
C GLY A 330 29.54 -33.33 -2.64
N GLU A 331 29.96 -33.16 -1.38
CA GLU A 331 29.11 -33.40 -0.21
C GLU A 331 28.11 -32.24 -0.04
N PRO A 332 27.01 -32.40 0.72
CA PRO A 332 26.03 -31.33 0.95
C PRO A 332 26.66 -30.03 1.46
N GLY A 333 26.31 -28.91 0.84
CA GLY A 333 26.85 -27.58 1.19
C GLY A 333 28.26 -27.31 0.65
N GLN A 334 28.75 -28.13 -0.29
CA GLN A 334 30.08 -27.96 -0.90
C GLN A 334 30.03 -27.83 -2.43
N THR A 335 28.94 -28.22 -3.07
CA THR A 335 28.79 -28.10 -4.52
C THR A 335 28.55 -26.64 -4.92
N GLY A 336 28.90 -26.28 -6.17
CA GLY A 336 28.55 -24.96 -6.70
C GLY A 336 27.04 -24.73 -6.69
N TRP A 337 26.25 -25.78 -6.91
CA TRP A 337 24.80 -25.74 -6.81
C TRP A 337 24.31 -25.41 -5.38
N ASP A 338 24.84 -26.08 -4.36
CA ASP A 338 24.46 -25.81 -2.96
C ASP A 338 24.83 -24.37 -2.55
N LEU A 339 26.03 -23.90 -2.92
CA LEU A 339 26.51 -22.56 -2.61
C LEU A 339 25.70 -21.47 -3.35
N ALA A 340 25.30 -21.72 -4.59
CA ALA A 340 24.43 -20.83 -5.35
C ALA A 340 23.01 -20.79 -4.75
N ARG A 341 22.45 -21.95 -4.34
CA ARG A 341 21.16 -22.04 -3.63
C ARG A 341 21.20 -21.26 -2.30
N GLU A 342 22.28 -21.36 -1.53
CA GLU A 342 22.43 -20.65 -0.26
C GLU A 342 22.52 -19.13 -0.48
N ALA A 343 23.37 -18.65 -1.39
CA ALA A 343 23.48 -17.24 -1.73
C ALA A 343 22.18 -16.66 -2.33
N LEU A 344 21.43 -17.45 -3.10
CA LEU A 344 20.18 -17.00 -3.72
C LEU A 344 18.98 -17.04 -2.80
N ALA A 345 18.89 -17.95 -1.83
CA ALA A 345 17.61 -18.23 -1.15
C ALA A 345 17.66 -18.78 0.29
N ALA A 346 18.82 -19.06 0.89
CA ALA A 346 18.85 -19.82 2.16
C ALA A 346 19.99 -19.48 3.14
N GLY A 347 20.81 -18.47 2.87
CA GLY A 347 21.84 -17.97 3.79
C GLY A 347 21.34 -16.78 4.62
N ASP A 348 21.96 -16.52 5.77
CA ASP A 348 21.66 -15.34 6.63
C ASP A 348 21.97 -13.97 5.97
N ASN A 349 22.45 -13.96 4.71
CA ASN A 349 22.63 -12.77 3.87
C ASN A 349 22.25 -13.13 2.40
N SER A 350 21.13 -13.83 2.19
CA SER A 350 20.71 -14.22 0.84
C SER A 350 20.40 -12.98 -0.03
N LEU A 351 20.24 -13.16 -1.34
CA LEU A 351 19.82 -12.10 -2.27
C LEU A 351 18.61 -11.29 -1.77
N PHE A 352 17.71 -11.92 -1.03
CA PHE A 352 16.51 -11.31 -0.48
C PHE A 352 16.82 -10.39 0.73
N ASP A 353 17.74 -10.79 1.61
CA ASP A 353 18.10 -10.11 2.87
C ASP A 353 19.00 -8.87 2.72
N VAL A 354 19.51 -8.55 1.52
CA VAL A 354 20.48 -7.46 1.34
C VAL A 354 19.81 -6.09 1.54
N GLU A 355 20.15 -5.39 2.63
CA GLU A 355 19.64 -4.03 2.87
C GLU A 355 20.20 -3.03 1.85
N VAL A 356 19.32 -2.32 1.13
CA VAL A 356 19.72 -1.20 0.27
C VAL A 356 20.03 0.02 1.16
N GLU A 357 21.32 0.38 1.31
CA GLU A 357 21.79 1.40 2.28
C GLU A 357 21.04 2.76 2.20
N ASN A 358 20.54 3.14 1.01
CA ASN A 358 19.83 4.40 0.79
C ASN A 358 18.37 4.39 1.28
N LEU A 359 17.75 3.22 1.44
CA LEU A 359 16.34 3.03 1.81
C LEU A 359 16.16 2.32 3.16
N GLY A 360 17.14 1.52 3.60
CA GLY A 360 17.09 0.79 4.88
C GLY A 360 16.03 -0.31 4.89
N ARG A 361 15.88 -1.02 3.76
CA ARG A 361 14.95 -2.14 3.54
C ARG A 361 15.65 -3.28 2.78
N PRO A 362 15.23 -4.54 2.98
CA PRO A 362 15.75 -5.70 2.24
C PRO A 362 15.34 -5.65 0.76
N VAL A 363 15.99 -6.43 -0.09
CA VAL A 363 15.77 -6.42 -1.56
C VAL A 363 14.37 -6.89 -1.93
N GLU A 364 13.85 -7.87 -1.21
CA GLU A 364 12.54 -8.51 -1.41
C GLU A 364 11.34 -7.53 -1.32
N ASP A 365 11.48 -6.50 -0.48
CA ASP A 365 10.53 -5.39 -0.37
C ASP A 365 10.53 -4.51 -1.65
N LEU A 366 11.64 -4.48 -2.39
CA LEU A 366 11.96 -3.43 -3.36
C LEU A 366 11.91 -3.88 -4.84
N ILE A 367 11.99 -5.19 -5.13
CA ILE A 367 11.95 -5.74 -6.50
C ILE A 367 11.06 -6.97 -6.63
N HIS A 368 10.71 -7.32 -7.86
CA HIS A 368 10.18 -8.64 -8.20
C HIS A 368 11.31 -9.54 -8.70
N LEU A 369 11.49 -10.69 -8.06
CA LEU A 369 12.52 -11.67 -8.38
C LEU A 369 11.93 -12.84 -9.17
N GLY A 370 12.69 -13.32 -10.15
CA GLY A 370 12.39 -14.54 -10.92
C GLY A 370 13.66 -15.36 -11.13
N LEU A 371 13.49 -16.67 -11.34
CA LEU A 371 14.58 -17.64 -11.46
C LEU A 371 14.41 -18.46 -12.73
N ALA A 372 15.46 -18.56 -13.53
CA ALA A 372 15.58 -19.45 -14.67
C ALA A 372 16.90 -20.22 -14.63
N VAL A 373 16.93 -21.39 -15.27
CA VAL A 373 18.10 -22.25 -15.39
C VAL A 373 18.39 -22.61 -16.84
N PHE A 374 19.63 -22.98 -17.13
CA PHE A 374 20.03 -23.53 -18.43
C PHE A 374 21.07 -24.64 -18.26
N GLY A 375 20.98 -25.69 -19.07
CA GLY A 375 21.84 -26.87 -18.97
C GLY A 375 21.97 -27.59 -20.31
N GLY A 376 21.84 -28.92 -20.30
CA GLY A 376 21.92 -29.80 -21.48
C GLY A 376 20.88 -29.54 -22.58
N ASP A 377 21.14 -30.10 -23.76
CA ASP A 377 20.34 -29.87 -24.98
C ASP A 377 19.46 -31.07 -25.41
N ASP A 378 19.69 -32.27 -24.87
CA ASP A 378 18.90 -33.49 -25.07
C ASP A 378 18.83 -34.35 -23.78
N PRO A 379 17.78 -34.20 -22.93
CA PRO A 379 16.68 -33.25 -23.08
C PRO A 379 17.13 -31.80 -22.92
N ALA A 380 16.36 -30.87 -23.47
CA ALA A 380 16.49 -29.45 -23.20
C ALA A 380 16.21 -29.18 -21.71
N GLU A 381 17.19 -28.63 -21.01
CA GLU A 381 17.10 -28.32 -19.57
C GLU A 381 16.72 -26.87 -19.28
N GLU A 382 16.80 -25.98 -20.28
CA GLU A 382 16.43 -24.57 -20.11
C GLU A 382 14.97 -24.39 -19.65
N ARG A 383 14.77 -23.75 -18.49
CA ARG A 383 13.45 -23.50 -17.89
C ARG A 383 13.41 -22.27 -16.98
N VAL A 384 12.28 -21.57 -16.99
CA VAL A 384 11.88 -20.66 -15.92
C VAL A 384 11.38 -21.53 -14.77
N LEU A 385 11.96 -21.37 -13.59
CA LEU A 385 11.62 -22.10 -12.37
C LEU A 385 10.64 -21.31 -11.50
N VAL A 386 10.82 -19.99 -11.43
CA VAL A 386 9.99 -19.04 -10.69
C VAL A 386 9.80 -17.81 -11.59
N GLN A 387 8.56 -17.37 -11.78
CA GLN A 387 8.28 -16.14 -12.54
C GLN A 387 8.55 -14.91 -11.67
N TYR A 388 8.68 -13.72 -12.27
CA TYR A 388 8.77 -12.46 -11.52
C TYR A 388 7.63 -12.31 -10.49
N GLY A 389 7.96 -12.18 -9.22
CA GLY A 389 7.03 -11.74 -8.18
C GLY A 389 7.71 -11.25 -6.90
N PRO A 390 6.94 -10.64 -5.98
CA PRO A 390 7.39 -10.26 -4.65
C PRO A 390 7.52 -11.51 -3.76
N CYS A 391 8.32 -11.42 -2.69
CA CYS A 391 8.43 -12.46 -1.63
C CYS A 391 8.52 -13.88 -2.22
N MET A 392 9.68 -14.18 -2.83
CA MET A 392 9.95 -15.42 -3.58
C MET A 392 11.07 -16.26 -2.95
N GLN A 393 11.46 -15.98 -1.69
CA GLN A 393 12.59 -16.67 -1.05
C GLN A 393 12.30 -18.17 -0.92
N ASP A 394 11.11 -18.52 -0.40
CA ASP A 394 10.64 -19.91 -0.30
C ASP A 394 10.55 -20.59 -1.68
N ASN A 395 10.08 -19.89 -2.71
CA ASN A 395 9.97 -20.43 -4.07
C ASN A 395 11.34 -20.77 -4.66
N PHE A 396 12.34 -19.90 -4.49
CA PHE A 396 13.71 -20.16 -4.93
C PHE A 396 14.34 -21.30 -4.12
N ALA A 397 14.16 -21.31 -2.79
CA ALA A 397 14.71 -22.33 -1.90
C ALA A 397 14.17 -23.72 -2.24
N TRP A 398 12.87 -23.83 -2.51
CA TRP A 398 12.21 -25.08 -2.91
C TRP A 398 12.59 -25.52 -4.33
N ALA A 399 12.69 -24.59 -5.29
CA ALA A 399 13.00 -24.88 -6.69
C ALA A 399 14.42 -25.44 -6.88
N LEU A 400 15.37 -24.97 -6.06
CA LEU A 400 16.79 -25.32 -6.13
C LEU A 400 17.22 -26.42 -5.15
N ASP A 401 16.38 -26.84 -4.20
CA ASP A 401 16.72 -27.89 -3.24
C ASP A 401 16.85 -29.28 -3.93
N PRO A 402 18.03 -29.94 -3.86
CA PRO A 402 18.21 -31.30 -4.36
C PRO A 402 17.21 -32.32 -3.79
N SER A 403 16.66 -32.08 -2.60
CA SER A 403 15.68 -32.97 -1.97
C SER A 403 14.31 -32.94 -2.65
N THR A 404 13.86 -31.80 -3.18
CA THR A 404 12.53 -31.69 -3.85
C THR A 404 12.49 -32.44 -5.17
N SER A 405 13.64 -32.53 -5.85
CA SER A 405 13.80 -33.28 -7.11
C SER A 405 14.24 -34.74 -6.91
N CYS A 406 14.51 -35.19 -5.69
CA CYS A 406 14.98 -36.54 -5.39
C CYS A 406 13.82 -37.49 -5.05
N ALA A 407 13.50 -38.44 -5.94
CA ALA A 407 12.45 -39.42 -5.71
C ALA A 407 12.84 -40.87 -6.07
N GLU A 408 12.32 -41.82 -5.30
CA GLU A 408 12.36 -43.24 -5.66
C GLU A 408 11.36 -43.56 -6.80
N PRO A 409 11.71 -44.45 -7.76
CA PRO A 409 12.98 -45.15 -7.90
C PRO A 409 13.97 -44.39 -8.77
N GLY A 410 15.10 -43.95 -8.22
CA GLY A 410 16.13 -43.27 -9.02
C GLY A 410 17.02 -42.29 -8.26
N CYS A 411 16.53 -41.77 -7.14
CA CYS A 411 17.32 -41.00 -6.18
C CYS A 411 16.94 -41.44 -4.75
N ASP A 412 17.92 -42.00 -4.04
CA ASP A 412 17.82 -42.36 -2.61
C ASP A 412 18.62 -41.37 -1.74
N ASP A 413 19.58 -40.65 -2.36
CA ASP A 413 20.51 -39.68 -1.76
C ASP A 413 20.84 -38.62 -2.83
N PRO A 414 20.45 -37.34 -2.68
CA PRO A 414 20.70 -36.30 -3.67
C PRO A 414 22.19 -35.97 -3.89
N TRP A 415 23.07 -36.35 -2.96
CA TRP A 415 24.52 -36.15 -3.06
C TRP A 415 25.28 -37.48 -3.22
N GLY A 416 24.56 -38.60 -3.41
CA GLY A 416 25.12 -39.96 -3.51
C GLY A 416 26.01 -40.22 -4.75
N GLY A 417 26.07 -39.26 -5.68
CA GLY A 417 26.87 -39.32 -6.89
C GLY A 417 26.24 -40.15 -8.03
N PRO A 418 26.91 -40.24 -9.19
CA PRO A 418 26.32 -40.76 -10.43
C PRO A 418 26.02 -42.28 -10.41
N PRO A 419 24.87 -42.73 -10.95
CA PRO A 419 23.78 -41.92 -11.50
C PRO A 419 22.81 -41.42 -10.44
N ILE A 420 22.33 -40.18 -10.60
CA ILE A 420 21.15 -39.66 -9.92
C ILE A 420 20.07 -39.42 -10.97
N LEU A 421 18.85 -39.91 -10.72
CA LEU A 421 17.69 -39.64 -11.57
C LEU A 421 16.77 -38.63 -10.86
N TRP A 422 16.72 -37.43 -11.41
CA TRP A 422 15.88 -36.36 -10.90
C TRP A 422 14.43 -36.49 -11.39
N SER A 423 13.49 -36.19 -10.51
CA SER A 423 12.09 -35.98 -10.83
C SER A 423 11.78 -34.49 -10.87
N PHE A 424 11.17 -34.03 -11.95
CA PHE A 424 10.67 -32.66 -12.07
C PHE A 424 9.32 -32.55 -11.35
N VAL A 425 9.21 -31.62 -10.40
CA VAL A 425 8.02 -31.40 -9.57
C VAL A 425 7.54 -29.96 -9.73
N ASP A 426 6.22 -29.76 -9.64
CA ASP A 426 5.58 -28.45 -9.62
C ASP A 426 4.98 -28.19 -8.23
N GLY A 427 5.59 -27.25 -7.51
CA GLY A 427 5.28 -26.86 -6.14
C GLY A 427 3.96 -26.10 -5.97
N SER A 428 3.25 -25.77 -7.07
CA SER A 428 1.84 -25.36 -7.02
C SER A 428 0.88 -26.57 -6.93
N THR A 429 1.34 -27.75 -7.35
CA THR A 429 0.53 -28.99 -7.41
C THR A 429 0.88 -30.00 -6.30
N VAL A 430 2.03 -29.79 -5.66
CA VAL A 430 2.59 -30.59 -4.56
C VAL A 430 2.97 -29.64 -3.45
N SER A 431 2.87 -30.08 -2.18
CA SER A 431 3.29 -29.31 -1.01
C SER A 431 4.63 -28.59 -1.25
N PRO A 432 4.72 -27.26 -1.04
CA PRO A 432 3.83 -26.44 -0.21
C PRO A 432 2.53 -25.91 -0.86
N PHE A 433 2.28 -26.11 -2.16
CA PHE A 433 1.15 -25.53 -2.90
C PHE A 433 1.25 -24.01 -3.10
N PHE A 434 2.37 -23.54 -3.66
CA PHE A 434 2.56 -22.13 -4.05
C PHE A 434 1.48 -21.65 -5.03
N ASP A 435 1.03 -20.41 -4.87
CA ASP A 435 0.04 -19.78 -5.76
C ASP A 435 0.57 -19.55 -7.19
N GLN A 436 1.89 -19.42 -7.33
CA GLN A 436 2.56 -19.40 -8.62
C GLN A 436 3.18 -20.76 -8.96
N ALA A 437 3.15 -21.12 -10.25
CA ALA A 437 3.84 -22.29 -10.77
C ALA A 437 5.34 -22.20 -10.48
N THR A 438 5.78 -23.06 -9.56
CA THR A 438 7.16 -23.10 -9.05
C THR A 438 7.72 -24.47 -9.38
N HIS A 439 8.84 -24.53 -10.09
CA HIS A 439 9.32 -25.77 -10.70
C HIS A 439 10.67 -26.19 -10.11
N SER A 440 10.76 -27.45 -9.68
CA SER A 440 12.02 -28.02 -9.17
C SER A 440 12.96 -28.37 -10.31
N HIS A 441 14.26 -28.15 -10.13
CA HIS A 441 15.27 -28.53 -11.12
C HIS A 441 16.58 -28.94 -10.47
N MET A 442 17.29 -29.89 -11.11
CA MET A 442 18.64 -30.31 -10.75
C MET A 442 19.44 -30.68 -12.02
N PRO A 443 20.72 -30.28 -12.13
CA PRO A 443 21.61 -30.68 -13.23
C PRO A 443 21.72 -32.20 -13.40
N ALA A 444 21.79 -32.71 -14.63
CA ALA A 444 21.95 -34.14 -14.86
C ALA A 444 23.23 -34.71 -14.23
N CYS A 445 23.11 -35.87 -13.60
CA CYS A 445 24.23 -36.63 -13.03
C CYS A 445 24.20 -38.07 -13.57
N GLU A 446 24.64 -38.27 -14.82
CA GLU A 446 24.59 -39.56 -15.52
C GLU A 446 25.65 -40.57 -15.06
N ALA A 447 25.35 -41.86 -15.26
CA ALA A 447 26.30 -42.95 -15.02
C ALA A 447 27.40 -43.01 -16.10
N GLY A 448 28.66 -43.05 -15.67
CA GLY A 448 29.80 -43.37 -16.55
C GLY A 448 31.14 -42.91 -15.99
N PHE A 449 31.12 -41.85 -15.19
CA PHE A 449 32.26 -41.23 -14.55
C PHE A 449 32.10 -41.25 -13.01
N PRO A 450 33.17 -41.02 -12.23
CA PRO A 450 33.09 -40.92 -10.77
C PRO A 450 32.69 -39.52 -10.29
N PHE A 451 32.15 -38.68 -11.18
CA PHE A 451 31.68 -37.31 -10.99
C PHE A 451 30.47 -37.08 -11.92
N CYS A 452 29.60 -36.12 -11.60
CA CYS A 452 28.38 -35.87 -12.38
C CYS A 452 28.70 -35.34 -13.78
N THR A 453 28.00 -35.85 -14.79
CA THR A 453 28.08 -35.46 -16.20
C THR A 453 26.72 -35.59 -16.86
N GLY A 454 26.44 -34.80 -17.90
CA GLY A 454 25.22 -34.90 -18.71
C GLY A 454 24.82 -33.52 -19.26
N SER A 455 24.71 -32.54 -18.36
CA SER A 455 24.38 -31.15 -18.64
C SER A 455 25.61 -30.35 -19.05
N GLY A 456 25.47 -29.52 -20.07
CA GLY A 456 26.51 -28.64 -20.59
C GLY A 456 26.13 -27.16 -20.47
N THR A 457 27.10 -26.27 -20.65
CA THR A 457 26.92 -24.82 -20.53
C THR A 457 26.35 -24.21 -21.82
N TYR A 458 25.09 -24.55 -22.17
CA TYR A 458 24.39 -24.02 -23.36
C TYR A 458 23.82 -22.61 -23.14
N THR A 459 24.65 -21.67 -22.65
CA THR A 459 24.28 -20.30 -22.24
C THR A 459 23.37 -19.55 -23.23
N HIS A 460 23.54 -19.74 -24.54
CA HIS A 460 22.68 -19.08 -25.54
C HIS A 460 21.21 -19.46 -25.40
N ARG A 461 20.89 -20.70 -25.03
CA ARG A 461 19.49 -21.16 -24.84
C ARG A 461 18.86 -20.57 -23.60
N GLY A 462 19.62 -20.46 -22.50
CA GLY A 462 19.16 -19.77 -21.29
C GLY A 462 18.82 -18.30 -21.57
N LEU A 463 19.67 -17.62 -22.34
CA LEU A 463 19.45 -16.23 -22.74
C LEU A 463 18.28 -16.07 -23.72
N GLU A 464 18.15 -16.97 -24.70
CA GLU A 464 16.99 -17.02 -25.62
C GLU A 464 15.68 -17.26 -24.84
N LEU A 465 15.69 -18.15 -23.84
CA LEU A 465 14.54 -18.40 -22.96
C LEU A 465 14.16 -17.18 -22.11
N VAL A 466 15.12 -16.52 -21.48
CA VAL A 466 14.85 -15.31 -20.67
C VAL A 466 14.33 -14.17 -21.56
N PHE A 467 14.84 -14.05 -22.78
CA PHE A 467 14.34 -13.10 -23.77
C PHE A 467 12.90 -13.40 -24.20
N ASP A 468 12.56 -14.66 -24.49
CA ASP A 468 11.19 -15.06 -24.81
C ASP A 468 10.24 -14.87 -23.60
N ASN A 469 10.70 -15.14 -22.38
CA ASN A 469 9.94 -14.88 -21.15
C ASN A 469 9.66 -13.39 -20.92
N LEU A 470 10.67 -12.53 -21.12
CA LEU A 470 10.55 -11.08 -21.06
C LEU A 470 9.48 -10.56 -22.03
N LEU A 471 9.53 -11.01 -23.29
CA LEU A 471 8.57 -10.60 -24.31
C LEU A 471 7.15 -11.10 -24.01
N ALA A 472 7.01 -12.31 -23.45
CA ALA A 472 5.72 -12.83 -23.01
C ALA A 472 5.15 -12.01 -21.83
N TYR A 473 5.96 -11.76 -20.80
CA TYR A 473 5.54 -11.00 -19.61
C TYR A 473 5.16 -9.55 -19.94
N ARG A 474 5.91 -8.88 -20.84
CA ARG A 474 5.55 -7.53 -21.32
C ARG A 474 4.26 -7.51 -22.16
N ALA A 475 3.92 -8.62 -22.82
CA ALA A 475 2.72 -8.69 -23.67
C ALA A 475 1.44 -9.03 -22.90
N ASP A 476 1.57 -9.70 -21.75
CA ASP A 476 0.47 -10.18 -20.91
C ASP A 476 0.91 -10.19 -19.43
N PRO A 477 1.17 -9.01 -18.81
CA PRO A 477 1.58 -8.93 -17.41
C PRO A 477 0.40 -9.35 -16.50
N PRO A 478 0.64 -10.02 -15.36
CA PRO A 478 -0.44 -10.39 -14.45
C PRO A 478 -1.19 -9.16 -13.93
N ASP A 479 -2.53 -9.22 -13.84
CA ASP A 479 -3.37 -8.13 -13.30
C ASP A 479 -2.93 -7.68 -11.90
N LEU A 480 -2.37 -8.59 -11.12
CA LEU A 480 -1.85 -8.36 -9.76
C LEU A 480 -0.49 -7.63 -9.74
N TYR A 481 0.28 -7.72 -10.82
CA TYR A 481 1.65 -7.19 -10.95
C TYR A 481 1.81 -6.40 -12.26
N PRO A 482 1.02 -5.31 -12.44
CA PRO A 482 0.98 -4.56 -13.69
C PRO A 482 2.37 -4.04 -14.08
N ALA A 483 2.69 -4.15 -15.36
CA ALA A 483 3.92 -3.63 -15.95
C ALA A 483 3.57 -2.67 -17.10
N ASP A 484 4.36 -1.62 -17.22
CA ASP A 484 4.18 -0.51 -18.15
C ASP A 484 5.45 -0.26 -18.98
N GLU A 485 5.51 0.87 -19.71
CA GLU A 485 6.69 1.22 -20.53
C GLU A 485 7.89 1.70 -19.70
N ASP A 486 7.67 2.18 -18.46
CA ASP A 486 8.71 2.70 -17.56
C ASP A 486 9.29 1.63 -16.60
N THR A 487 8.64 0.47 -16.51
CA THR A 487 9.09 -0.71 -15.75
C THR A 487 10.52 -1.15 -16.12
N GLN A 488 11.44 -1.08 -15.15
CA GLN A 488 12.80 -1.57 -15.32
C GLN A 488 12.88 -3.10 -15.27
N TYR A 489 13.68 -3.68 -16.19
CA TYR A 489 14.01 -5.10 -16.24
C TYR A 489 15.53 -5.29 -16.20
N VAL A 490 16.02 -6.19 -15.35
CA VAL A 490 17.43 -6.55 -15.20
C VAL A 490 17.60 -8.07 -15.30
N ASN A 491 18.70 -8.52 -15.88
CA ASN A 491 19.05 -9.93 -15.99
C ASN A 491 20.40 -10.19 -15.29
N VAL A 492 20.51 -11.28 -14.52
CA VAL A 492 21.72 -11.68 -13.82
C VAL A 492 22.11 -13.09 -14.25
N LEU A 493 23.13 -13.20 -15.10
CA LEU A 493 23.68 -14.48 -15.55
C LEU A 493 24.76 -14.97 -14.57
N ILE A 494 24.52 -16.10 -13.92
CA ILE A 494 25.49 -16.81 -13.07
C ILE A 494 25.96 -18.04 -13.83
N THR A 495 27.27 -18.22 -14.02
CA THR A 495 27.83 -19.37 -14.75
C THR A 495 29.18 -19.83 -14.21
N ASP A 496 29.37 -21.16 -14.11
CA ASP A 496 30.62 -21.80 -13.70
C ASP A 496 31.50 -22.23 -14.89
N GLY A 497 30.88 -22.33 -16.06
CA GLY A 497 31.48 -22.97 -17.22
C GLY A 497 32.07 -22.03 -18.26
N GLN A 498 32.93 -22.61 -19.11
CA GLN A 498 33.13 -22.07 -20.45
C GLN A 498 32.01 -22.59 -21.36
N TYR A 499 31.33 -21.69 -22.07
CA TYR A 499 30.34 -22.10 -23.07
C TYR A 499 30.99 -22.73 -24.33
N SER A 500 32.32 -22.66 -24.46
CA SER A 500 33.11 -23.27 -25.54
C SER A 500 32.84 -24.77 -25.69
N GLY A 501 32.15 -25.15 -26.76
CA GLY A 501 31.80 -26.52 -27.09
C GLY A 501 30.30 -26.81 -27.06
N TYR A 502 29.54 -25.95 -26.37
CA TYR A 502 28.08 -26.01 -26.25
C TYR A 502 27.42 -24.82 -27.00
N SER A 503 27.95 -23.62 -26.80
CA SER A 503 27.55 -22.40 -27.50
C SER A 503 28.68 -21.85 -28.37
N THR A 504 28.34 -21.00 -29.34
CA THR A 504 29.32 -20.17 -30.07
C THR A 504 29.19 -18.70 -29.68
N ASP A 505 30.29 -17.95 -29.78
CA ASP A 505 30.31 -16.49 -29.52
C ASP A 505 29.17 -15.76 -30.23
N ALA A 506 28.87 -16.12 -31.48
CA ALA A 506 27.82 -15.47 -32.28
C ALA A 506 26.38 -15.73 -31.76
N GLN A 507 26.14 -16.84 -31.07
CA GLN A 507 24.84 -17.13 -30.44
C GLN A 507 24.72 -16.36 -29.12
N VAL A 508 25.74 -16.45 -28.26
CA VAL A 508 25.77 -15.79 -26.95
C VAL A 508 25.73 -14.26 -27.11
N GLN A 509 26.55 -13.70 -28.02
CA GLN A 509 26.51 -12.29 -28.39
C GLN A 509 25.13 -11.88 -28.91
N GLY A 510 24.54 -12.68 -29.82
CA GLY A 510 23.24 -12.36 -30.43
C GLY A 510 22.10 -12.28 -29.41
N ALA A 511 22.07 -13.19 -28.44
CA ALA A 511 21.04 -13.18 -27.38
C ALA A 511 21.25 -12.04 -26.38
N LEU A 512 22.49 -11.75 -25.96
CA LEU A 512 22.80 -10.63 -25.06
C LEU A 512 22.54 -9.26 -25.70
N GLU A 513 22.92 -9.09 -26.98
CA GLU A 513 22.63 -7.85 -27.73
C GLU A 513 21.13 -7.67 -27.98
N ALA A 514 20.34 -8.76 -28.03
CA ALA A 514 18.89 -8.69 -28.13
C ALA A 514 18.23 -8.23 -26.81
N LEU A 515 18.62 -8.81 -25.66
CA LEU A 515 18.19 -8.34 -24.34
C LEU A 515 18.53 -6.86 -24.13
N PHE A 516 19.76 -6.47 -24.44
CA PHE A 516 20.20 -5.06 -24.33
C PHE A 516 19.45 -4.11 -25.27
N ALA A 517 19.06 -4.57 -26.47
CA ALA A 517 18.24 -3.78 -27.40
C ALA A 517 16.81 -3.54 -26.89
N GLU A 518 16.28 -4.46 -26.06
CA GLU A 518 14.99 -4.35 -25.37
C GLU A 518 15.09 -3.61 -24.01
N GLY A 519 16.24 -2.97 -23.73
CA GLY A 519 16.49 -2.18 -22.52
C GLY A 519 16.96 -2.98 -21.31
N VAL A 520 17.20 -4.29 -21.45
CA VAL A 520 17.58 -5.17 -20.32
C VAL A 520 19.08 -5.31 -20.23
N VAL A 521 19.67 -4.75 -19.17
CA VAL A 521 21.09 -4.95 -18.87
C VAL A 521 21.28 -6.36 -18.29
N THR A 522 22.23 -7.11 -18.86
CA THR A 522 22.67 -8.40 -18.31
C THR A 522 23.99 -8.24 -17.55
N HIS A 523 23.91 -8.36 -16.23
CA HIS A 523 25.06 -8.50 -15.35
C HIS A 523 25.55 -9.95 -15.39
N VAL A 524 26.86 -10.17 -15.35
CA VAL A 524 27.46 -11.51 -15.51
C VAL A 524 28.36 -11.80 -14.32
N ILE A 525 28.06 -12.89 -13.60
CA ILE A 525 28.85 -13.41 -12.49
C ILE A 525 29.49 -14.72 -12.93
N GLY A 526 30.83 -14.73 -12.99
CA GLY A 526 31.59 -15.97 -13.03
C GLY A 526 31.64 -16.58 -11.63
N PHE A 527 31.18 -17.82 -11.48
CA PHE A 527 31.08 -18.50 -10.19
C PHE A 527 31.86 -19.82 -10.13
N GLY A 528 32.80 -19.94 -9.19
CA GLY A 528 33.53 -21.19 -8.91
C GLY A 528 34.82 -21.42 -9.71
N ASP A 529 35.49 -22.54 -9.41
CA ASP A 529 36.92 -22.76 -9.69
C ASP A 529 37.27 -23.10 -11.16
N ASN A 530 36.27 -23.39 -11.99
CA ASN A 530 36.42 -23.74 -13.41
C ASN A 530 36.81 -22.55 -14.32
N LEU A 531 36.79 -21.33 -13.78
CA LEU A 531 36.93 -20.07 -14.54
C LEU A 531 38.34 -19.49 -14.57
N GLY A 532 39.33 -20.10 -13.89
CA GLY A 532 40.74 -19.68 -13.88
C GLY A 532 41.49 -19.76 -15.23
N SER A 533 40.78 -20.07 -16.33
CA SER A 533 41.28 -20.18 -17.70
C SER A 533 41.30 -18.82 -18.41
N ALA A 534 42.33 -18.56 -19.22
CA ALA A 534 42.40 -17.34 -20.02
C ALA A 534 41.32 -17.27 -21.13
N GLU A 535 40.69 -18.40 -21.46
CA GLU A 535 39.54 -18.45 -22.36
C GLU A 535 38.24 -18.16 -21.59
N ALA A 536 38.07 -18.73 -20.40
CA ALA A 536 36.94 -18.43 -19.50
C ALA A 536 36.85 -16.95 -19.15
N GLN A 537 37.96 -16.34 -18.69
CA GLN A 537 38.01 -14.91 -18.38
C GLN A 537 37.68 -14.04 -19.59
N LEU A 538 38.07 -14.45 -20.80
CA LEU A 538 37.70 -13.74 -22.03
C LEU A 538 36.22 -13.88 -22.35
N GLN A 539 35.62 -15.06 -22.12
CA GLN A 539 34.19 -15.30 -22.31
C GLN A 539 33.35 -14.47 -21.33
N LEU A 540 33.69 -14.44 -20.04
CA LEU A 540 33.04 -13.59 -19.05
C LEU A 540 33.12 -12.10 -19.43
N MET A 541 34.31 -11.62 -19.81
CA MET A 541 34.49 -10.23 -20.27
C MET A 541 33.69 -9.91 -21.54
N ASN A 542 33.59 -10.86 -22.48
CA ASN A 542 32.78 -10.68 -23.68
C ASN A 542 31.28 -10.65 -23.33
N MET A 543 30.79 -11.57 -22.49
CA MET A 543 29.38 -11.62 -22.10
C MET A 543 28.95 -10.35 -21.37
N ALA A 544 29.71 -9.89 -20.36
CA ALA A 544 29.42 -8.64 -19.68
C ALA A 544 29.43 -7.43 -20.63
N ALA A 545 30.36 -7.40 -21.59
CA ALA A 545 30.42 -6.34 -22.59
C ALA A 545 29.24 -6.39 -23.58
N TRP A 546 28.79 -7.56 -24.01
CA TRP A 546 27.63 -7.70 -24.89
C TRP A 546 26.32 -7.37 -24.17
N GLY A 547 26.14 -7.85 -22.94
CA GLY A 547 24.94 -7.66 -22.12
C GLY A 547 24.73 -6.25 -21.55
N SER A 548 25.77 -5.41 -21.52
CA SER A 548 25.71 -4.02 -21.01
C SER A 548 26.02 -2.95 -22.07
N GLY A 549 26.18 -3.33 -23.34
CA GLY A 549 26.65 -2.41 -24.38
C GLY A 549 28.09 -1.91 -24.17
N GLY A 550 28.89 -2.64 -23.39
CA GLY A 550 30.28 -2.33 -23.05
C GLY A 550 30.47 -1.38 -21.87
N GLN A 551 29.44 -1.22 -21.03
CA GLN A 551 29.47 -0.31 -19.88
C GLN A 551 29.94 -0.98 -18.58
N GLN A 552 29.62 -2.25 -18.39
CA GLN A 552 29.95 -3.03 -17.19
C GLN A 552 30.98 -4.14 -17.51
N GLY A 553 31.65 -4.61 -16.46
CA GLY A 553 32.54 -5.79 -16.50
C GLY A 553 31.91 -6.97 -15.76
N PRO A 554 32.48 -8.19 -15.89
CA PRO A 554 31.99 -9.34 -15.14
C PRO A 554 32.39 -9.26 -13.68
N PHE A 555 31.57 -9.85 -12.82
CA PHE A 555 31.91 -10.20 -11.44
C PHE A 555 32.59 -11.57 -11.41
N ASP A 556 33.38 -11.83 -10.37
CA ASP A 556 34.20 -13.02 -10.19
C ASP A 556 34.05 -13.46 -8.73
N ALA A 557 33.52 -14.66 -8.49
CA ALA A 557 33.18 -15.17 -7.17
C ALA A 557 33.59 -16.63 -7.01
N ASP A 558 34.55 -16.91 -6.11
CA ASP A 558 35.02 -18.28 -5.81
C ASP A 558 34.22 -18.90 -4.64
N THR A 559 33.40 -18.12 -3.93
CA THR A 559 32.71 -18.51 -2.69
C THR A 559 31.31 -17.91 -2.59
N GLN A 560 30.44 -18.50 -1.75
CA GLN A 560 29.10 -18.00 -1.45
C GLN A 560 29.12 -16.50 -1.06
N ALA A 561 29.96 -16.10 -0.11
CA ALA A 561 30.04 -14.71 0.36
C ALA A 561 30.52 -13.72 -0.73
N GLU A 562 31.27 -14.19 -1.73
CA GLU A 562 31.65 -13.36 -2.88
C GLU A 562 30.53 -13.28 -3.92
N LEU A 563 29.69 -14.32 -4.04
CA LEU A 563 28.47 -14.32 -4.84
C LEU A 563 27.41 -13.40 -4.23
N GLU A 564 27.16 -13.49 -2.91
CA GLU A 564 26.31 -12.57 -2.15
C GLU A 564 26.76 -11.11 -2.33
N ALA A 565 28.07 -10.84 -2.21
CA ALA A 565 28.63 -9.50 -2.41
C ALA A 565 28.53 -9.01 -3.88
N ALA A 566 28.65 -9.89 -4.86
CA ALA A 566 28.46 -9.56 -6.28
C ALA A 566 26.98 -9.25 -6.57
N LEU A 567 26.05 -10.02 -6.00
CA LEU A 567 24.61 -9.80 -6.10
C LEU A 567 24.20 -8.47 -5.46
N GLY A 568 24.64 -8.19 -4.22
CA GLY A 568 24.36 -6.91 -3.56
C GLY A 568 24.86 -5.71 -4.36
N ALA A 569 26.07 -5.79 -4.93
CA ALA A 569 26.63 -4.73 -5.79
C ALA A 569 25.89 -4.56 -7.13
N ILE A 570 25.10 -5.54 -7.58
CA ILE A 570 24.19 -5.41 -8.74
C ILE A 570 22.90 -4.72 -8.30
N ILE A 571 22.33 -5.10 -7.15
CA ILE A 571 21.11 -4.49 -6.63
C ILE A 571 21.32 -3.00 -6.27
N GLU A 572 22.49 -2.63 -5.74
CA GLU A 572 22.87 -1.22 -5.47
C GLU A 572 22.91 -0.32 -6.73
N ASP A 573 23.06 -0.89 -7.94
CA ASP A 573 23.08 -0.17 -9.23
C ASP A 573 21.67 -0.01 -9.84
N ILE A 574 20.64 -0.59 -9.20
CA ILE A 574 19.22 -0.44 -9.62
C ILE A 574 18.69 0.89 -9.08
N GLU A 575 18.11 1.71 -9.95
CA GLU A 575 17.48 2.98 -9.57
C GLU A 575 16.08 2.70 -9.00
N PHE A 576 15.96 2.72 -7.67
CA PHE A 576 14.69 2.61 -6.98
C PHE A 576 13.97 3.97 -6.94
N ASP A 577 12.69 3.98 -7.28
CA ASP A 577 11.82 5.10 -6.93
C ASP A 577 11.50 5.03 -5.42
N PRO A 578 11.96 6.00 -4.60
CA PRO A 578 11.71 6.01 -3.16
C PRO A 578 10.24 6.23 -2.79
N CYS A 579 9.39 6.51 -3.77
CA CYS A 579 7.98 6.84 -3.62
C CYS A 579 7.05 5.67 -3.96
N CYS A 580 7.60 4.51 -4.35
CA CYS A 580 6.84 3.29 -4.60
C CYS A 580 6.31 2.64 -3.30
N ALA A 581 5.15 1.98 -3.41
CA ALA A 581 4.70 1.04 -2.41
C ALA A 581 5.59 -0.21 -2.47
N PHE A 582 6.44 -0.37 -1.46
CA PHE A 582 7.28 -1.55 -1.28
C PHE A 582 6.47 -2.71 -0.69
N ASN A 583 6.89 -3.94 -0.99
CA ASN A 583 6.31 -5.13 -0.36
C ASN A 583 6.65 -5.15 1.15
N ASP A 584 6.05 -6.09 1.87
CA ASP A 584 6.39 -6.41 3.26
C ASP A 584 6.49 -7.93 3.36
N CYS A 585 7.69 -8.47 3.17
CA CYS A 585 7.93 -9.91 3.22
C CYS A 585 8.24 -10.41 4.65
N SER A 586 7.94 -9.62 5.70
CA SER A 586 8.41 -9.90 7.07
C SER A 586 7.61 -10.95 7.88
N GLU A 587 6.49 -11.44 7.35
CA GLU A 587 5.72 -12.57 7.91
C GLU A 587 6.22 -13.92 7.34
N ASN A 588 6.10 -15.04 8.08
CA ASN A 588 6.54 -16.37 7.62
C ASN A 588 5.48 -17.45 7.94
N PRO A 589 5.00 -18.25 6.95
CA PRO A 589 5.34 -18.19 5.52
C PRO A 589 5.00 -16.83 4.92
N GLU A 590 5.80 -16.41 3.94
CA GLU A 590 5.67 -15.10 3.31
C GLU A 590 4.23 -14.87 2.85
N PRO A 591 3.65 -13.67 3.08
CA PRO A 591 2.22 -13.46 2.94
C PRO A 591 1.85 -13.38 1.47
N THR A 592 1.60 -14.54 0.85
CA THR A 592 1.03 -14.59 -0.49
C THR A 592 -0.35 -13.94 -0.46
N THR A 593 -0.66 -13.17 -1.49
CA THR A 593 -1.63 -12.06 -1.40
C THR A 593 -3.12 -12.47 -1.42
N GLU A 594 -3.47 -13.71 -1.03
CA GLU A 594 -4.85 -14.17 -0.84
C GLU A 594 -5.03 -15.00 0.46
N GLU A 595 -4.98 -14.36 1.64
CA GLU A 595 -5.31 -15.00 2.93
C GLU A 595 -6.65 -15.80 2.89
N PRO A 596 -6.80 -16.95 3.61
CA PRO A 596 -5.86 -17.58 4.56
C PRO A 596 -5.62 -19.10 4.32
N ASP A 597 -4.60 -19.71 4.96
CA ASP A 597 -4.51 -21.18 5.07
C ASP A 597 -5.19 -21.73 6.37
N PRO A 598 -6.29 -22.52 6.27
CA PRO A 598 -7.02 -23.04 7.43
C PRO A 598 -6.51 -24.42 7.91
N GLY A 599 -5.58 -24.41 8.87
CA GLY A 599 -4.76 -25.58 9.24
C GLY A 599 -5.14 -26.50 10.43
N MET A 600 -6.09 -26.20 11.35
CA MET A 600 -6.77 -27.24 12.16
C MET A 600 -7.91 -26.77 13.08
N ASP A 601 -9.03 -27.48 12.97
CA ASP A 601 -10.23 -27.33 13.81
C ASP A 601 -10.07 -28.08 15.15
N SER A 602 -9.77 -27.38 16.26
CA SER A 602 -10.38 -27.67 17.60
C SER A 602 -9.90 -26.74 18.74
N PHE A 603 -10.51 -25.57 18.90
CA PHE A 603 -10.42 -24.83 20.17
C PHE A 603 -11.34 -25.45 21.25
N GLY A 604 -10.84 -26.55 21.83
CA GLY A 604 -11.51 -27.38 22.83
C GLY A 604 -10.97 -27.24 24.26
N THR A 605 -10.96 -26.02 24.79
CA THR A 605 -10.77 -25.65 26.23
C THR A 605 -9.41 -25.85 26.93
N ALA A 606 -9.08 -24.80 27.72
CA ALA A 606 -8.29 -24.78 28.95
C ALA A 606 -6.74 -24.70 28.90
N ASP A 607 -6.25 -23.52 29.25
CA ASP A 607 -5.19 -23.23 30.23
C ASP A 607 -4.03 -24.24 30.40
N THR A 608 -2.83 -23.87 29.97
CA THR A 608 -1.73 -23.48 30.89
C THR A 608 -0.57 -22.83 30.13
N ALA A 609 -0.06 -21.72 30.64
CA ALA A 609 1.27 -21.24 30.29
C ALA A 609 2.35 -22.07 31.00
N ASP A 610 3.49 -22.33 30.34
CA ASP A 610 4.70 -21.54 30.59
C ASP A 610 5.78 -21.86 29.54
N SER A 611 6.50 -20.83 29.08
CA SER A 611 7.68 -20.99 28.21
C SER A 611 8.93 -21.25 29.06
N ALA A 612 9.86 -22.05 28.55
CA ALA A 612 11.21 -22.15 29.13
C ALA A 612 12.27 -22.47 28.06
N ASP A 613 12.82 -21.41 27.49
CA ASP A 613 14.22 -21.19 27.13
C ASP A 613 15.04 -22.26 26.39
N THR A 614 15.48 -21.85 25.19
CA THR A 614 16.85 -21.95 24.63
C THR A 614 17.77 -23.06 25.16
N ALA A 615 18.25 -23.88 24.22
CA ALA A 615 19.46 -24.67 24.44
C ALA A 615 20.69 -23.77 24.61
N ASP A 616 21.59 -24.16 25.52
CA ASP A 616 23.02 -23.90 25.35
C ASP A 616 23.78 -25.19 25.69
N SER A 617 24.84 -25.44 24.93
CA SER A 617 25.62 -26.68 24.98
C SER A 617 26.82 -26.55 25.91
N ALA A 618 27.15 -27.63 26.63
CA ALA A 618 28.49 -28.25 26.63
C ALA A 618 28.77 -29.11 27.89
N ASP A 619 28.75 -30.42 27.65
CA ASP A 619 29.90 -31.30 27.86
C ASP A 619 30.30 -31.82 29.28
N THR A 620 30.89 -33.02 29.25
CA THR A 620 31.63 -33.75 30.29
C THR A 620 30.89 -34.46 31.46
N ALA A 621 30.60 -35.73 31.17
CA ALA A 621 31.22 -36.91 31.82
C ALA A 621 30.66 -37.52 33.14
N ASP A 622 30.74 -38.86 33.13
CA ASP A 622 30.80 -39.83 34.23
C ASP A 622 29.65 -39.94 35.25
N GLY A 623 29.00 -41.12 35.26
CA GLY A 623 28.67 -41.74 36.56
C GLY A 623 27.48 -42.69 36.67
N ALA A 624 27.71 -43.97 36.33
CA ALA A 624 27.24 -45.14 37.09
C ALA A 624 25.73 -45.48 37.25
N ASP A 625 25.40 -46.67 36.76
CA ASP A 625 24.77 -47.79 37.50
C ASP A 625 23.31 -47.71 38.02
N THR A 626 22.46 -48.43 37.27
CA THR A 626 21.52 -49.49 37.72
C THR A 626 20.52 -49.23 38.86
N ALA A 627 19.23 -49.34 38.52
CA ALA A 627 18.23 -50.17 39.22
C ALA A 627 17.11 -50.50 38.19
N ASP A 628 17.02 -51.69 37.60
CA ASP A 628 16.56 -52.97 38.17
C ASP A 628 15.23 -52.95 38.93
N GLY A 629 14.22 -53.59 38.32
CA GLY A 629 13.34 -54.53 39.02
C GLY A 629 11.93 -54.09 39.42
N ALA A 630 10.93 -54.46 38.60
CA ALA A 630 9.88 -55.44 38.95
C ALA A 630 8.69 -55.29 37.98
N ASP A 631 8.41 -56.21 37.05
CA ASP A 631 7.98 -57.63 37.18
C ASP A 631 6.46 -57.83 37.26
N SER A 632 5.97 -58.74 36.39
CA SER A 632 4.75 -59.56 36.55
C SER A 632 3.37 -58.87 36.39
N ALA A 633 2.36 -59.49 35.77
CA ALA A 633 2.31 -60.76 35.01
C ALA A 633 1.00 -60.91 34.21
N GLU A 634 1.08 -61.66 33.10
CA GLU A 634 0.16 -62.74 32.67
C GLU A 634 -1.37 -62.61 32.85
N GLY A 635 -2.10 -62.77 31.72
CA GLY A 635 -3.16 -63.78 31.67
C GLY A 635 -4.58 -63.35 31.25
N ALA A 636 -5.05 -63.94 30.14
CA ALA A 636 -6.31 -64.71 30.00
C ALA A 636 -7.27 -64.34 28.85
N ASP A 637 -7.44 -65.33 27.97
CA ASP A 637 -8.71 -65.85 27.42
C ASP A 637 -9.61 -65.01 26.48
N SER A 638 -9.42 -65.29 25.18
CA SER A 638 -10.39 -66.00 24.30
C SER A 638 -11.90 -65.78 24.47
N ALA A 639 -12.56 -65.27 23.41
CA ALA A 639 -13.94 -65.62 23.08
C ALA A 639 -14.17 -65.57 21.55
N GLU A 640 -14.75 -66.63 20.98
CA GLU A 640 -15.13 -66.70 19.55
C GLU A 640 -16.60 -66.32 19.32
N GLY A 641 -16.90 -65.88 18.09
CA GLY A 641 -18.00 -66.48 17.32
C GLY A 641 -19.29 -65.68 17.13
N ALA A 642 -19.57 -65.33 15.88
CA ALA A 642 -20.91 -65.41 15.28
C ALA A 642 -20.78 -65.47 13.75
N ASP A 643 -21.59 -66.31 13.11
CA ASP A 643 -21.43 -66.73 11.72
C ASP A 643 -22.76 -66.58 10.94
N SER A 644 -22.66 -66.36 9.62
CA SER A 644 -23.65 -66.69 8.57
C SER A 644 -25.05 -66.01 8.46
N ALA A 645 -25.35 -65.59 7.22
CA ALA A 645 -26.60 -65.77 6.41
C ALA A 645 -26.96 -64.49 5.61
N GLU A 646 -27.03 -64.38 4.27
CA GLU A 646 -27.50 -65.22 3.14
C GLU A 646 -28.64 -64.49 2.37
N GLY A 647 -28.41 -64.20 1.07
CA GLY A 647 -29.43 -64.32 0.02
C GLY A 647 -30.30 -63.12 -0.42
N ALA A 648 -30.11 -62.65 -1.66
CA ALA A 648 -31.14 -62.61 -2.71
C ALA A 648 -30.57 -62.18 -4.09
N ASP A 649 -31.05 -62.81 -5.18
CA ASP A 649 -30.50 -62.74 -6.54
C ASP A 649 -31.15 -61.73 -7.52
N SER A 650 -30.35 -61.32 -8.51
CA SER A 650 -30.62 -61.13 -9.96
C SER A 650 -31.88 -60.44 -10.52
N ALA A 651 -31.66 -59.55 -11.49
CA ALA A 651 -32.33 -59.58 -12.81
C ALA A 651 -31.51 -58.87 -13.91
N ASP A 652 -31.42 -59.48 -15.10
CA ASP A 652 -30.60 -59.07 -16.25
C ASP A 652 -31.30 -58.15 -17.29
N GLY A 653 -30.48 -57.49 -18.13
CA GLY A 653 -30.77 -57.24 -19.56
C GLY A 653 -31.20 -55.82 -19.95
N ALA A 654 -30.87 -55.30 -21.14
CA ALA A 654 -30.05 -55.86 -22.23
C ALA A 654 -29.58 -54.76 -23.22
N ASP A 655 -28.59 -55.08 -24.06
CA ASP A 655 -27.94 -54.20 -25.05
C ASP A 655 -28.77 -53.85 -26.32
N SER A 656 -28.19 -52.96 -27.13
CA SER A 656 -28.30 -52.82 -28.61
C SER A 656 -29.46 -52.00 -29.19
N ALA A 657 -29.35 -51.35 -30.37
CA ALA A 657 -28.20 -50.82 -31.15
C ALA A 657 -28.73 -50.03 -32.37
N GLU A 658 -27.94 -49.05 -32.86
CA GLU A 658 -27.84 -48.51 -34.25
C GLU A 658 -29.06 -47.99 -35.07
N GLY A 659 -28.82 -46.99 -35.94
CA GLY A 659 -29.69 -46.80 -37.13
C GLY A 659 -29.68 -45.46 -37.91
N ALA A 660 -28.63 -45.18 -38.68
CA ALA A 660 -28.62 -44.50 -40.01
C ALA A 660 -29.05 -43.01 -40.22
N ASP A 661 -28.06 -42.23 -40.68
CA ASP A 661 -28.01 -41.39 -41.91
C ASP A 661 -29.29 -40.82 -42.56
N SER A 662 -29.27 -39.51 -42.87
CA SER A 662 -29.10 -38.99 -44.25
C SER A 662 -29.04 -37.45 -44.32
N ALA A 663 -28.48 -36.91 -45.40
CA ALA A 663 -28.00 -35.53 -45.52
C ALA A 663 -28.83 -34.63 -46.49
N GLU A 664 -28.22 -33.49 -46.85
CA GLU A 664 -28.60 -32.48 -47.87
C GLU A 664 -29.62 -31.41 -47.42
N GLY A 665 -29.43 -30.11 -47.71
CA GLY A 665 -28.30 -29.43 -48.37
C GLY A 665 -28.71 -28.06 -48.97
N ALA A 666 -27.73 -27.23 -49.33
CA ALA A 666 -27.85 -25.97 -50.11
C ALA A 666 -28.62 -24.79 -49.47
N ASP A 667 -28.40 -23.52 -49.82
CA ASP A 667 -27.28 -22.80 -50.49
C ASP A 667 -27.60 -21.28 -50.46
N SER A 668 -26.59 -20.42 -50.40
CA SER A 668 -26.63 -18.95 -50.61
C SER A 668 -27.55 -18.08 -49.72
N GLY A 669 -27.24 -16.82 -49.39
CA GLY A 669 -26.01 -16.07 -49.64
C GLY A 669 -26.24 -14.57 -49.90
N TRP A 670 -25.45 -13.74 -49.21
CA TRP A 670 -24.98 -12.39 -49.60
C TRP A 670 -25.96 -11.20 -49.60
N GLU A 671 -25.47 -10.08 -49.02
CA GLU A 671 -25.72 -8.66 -49.38
C GLU A 671 -27.15 -8.09 -49.16
N ASP A 672 -27.39 -6.79 -48.89
CA ASP A 672 -26.56 -5.58 -48.66
C ASP A 672 -27.48 -4.45 -48.11
N GLY A 673 -26.92 -3.37 -47.53
CA GLY A 673 -27.48 -2.01 -47.46
C GLY A 673 -28.75 -1.76 -46.62
N GLY A 674 -28.83 -0.82 -45.69
CA GLY A 674 -28.09 0.43 -45.54
C GLY A 674 -29.00 1.67 -45.69
N TRP A 675 -28.90 2.56 -44.69
CA TRP A 675 -29.10 4.04 -44.75
C TRP A 675 -30.50 4.70 -44.76
N GLU A 676 -30.53 5.82 -43.99
CA GLU A 676 -31.30 7.08 -44.14
C GLU A 676 -32.77 7.22 -43.65
N ASP A 677 -32.89 7.83 -42.46
CA ASP A 677 -33.43 9.19 -42.19
C ASP A 677 -34.79 9.67 -42.74
N GLY A 678 -35.58 10.31 -41.86
CA GLY A 678 -36.45 11.44 -42.22
C GLY A 678 -37.82 11.56 -41.54
N ASP A 679 -38.01 12.63 -40.75
CA ASP A 679 -39.11 13.63 -40.84
C ASP A 679 -40.50 13.18 -41.42
N GLY A 680 -41.66 13.37 -40.77
CA GLY A 680 -41.99 14.03 -39.50
C GLY A 680 -43.44 14.56 -39.42
N THR A 681 -43.88 14.93 -38.21
CA THR A 681 -45.05 15.78 -37.84
C THR A 681 -46.52 15.27 -37.89
N ALA A 682 -47.14 15.38 -36.70
CA ALA A 682 -48.50 15.89 -36.38
C ALA A 682 -49.78 15.07 -36.68
N GLY A 683 -50.54 14.74 -35.63
CA GLY A 683 -51.86 14.08 -35.73
C GLY A 683 -52.68 13.81 -34.45
N ASP A 684 -52.58 14.67 -33.43
CA ASP A 684 -53.51 14.97 -32.29
C ASP A 684 -54.53 13.92 -31.72
N SER A 685 -54.66 13.97 -30.38
CA SER A 685 -55.84 13.66 -29.53
C SER A 685 -56.01 12.31 -28.80
N ALA A 686 -55.56 12.33 -27.53
CA ALA A 686 -56.21 11.87 -26.29
C ALA A 686 -56.79 10.44 -26.13
N ASP A 687 -56.29 9.69 -25.13
CA ASP A 687 -56.93 9.57 -23.80
C ASP A 687 -55.99 8.85 -22.78
N GLU A 688 -56.19 9.10 -21.48
CA GLU A 688 -55.43 8.56 -20.32
C GLU A 688 -55.68 7.04 -20.11
N VAL A 689 -54.94 6.21 -19.33
CA VAL A 689 -54.10 6.39 -18.12
C VAL A 689 -53.17 5.17 -17.97
N GLY A 690 -52.04 5.30 -17.25
CA GLY A 690 -51.37 4.17 -16.55
C GLY A 690 -49.96 3.80 -17.03
N GLU A 691 -48.95 4.17 -16.24
CA GLU A 691 -47.55 3.84 -16.46
C GLU A 691 -47.22 2.37 -16.10
N GLY A 692 -46.36 1.75 -16.90
CA GLY A 692 -45.51 0.64 -16.43
C GLY A 692 -44.36 1.21 -15.59
N GLY A 693 -43.60 0.43 -14.84
CA GLY A 693 -43.28 -0.98 -15.08
C GLY A 693 -41.79 -1.14 -14.85
N ASP A 694 -41.38 -0.93 -13.59
CA ASP A 694 -40.00 -1.10 -13.15
C ASP A 694 -39.65 -2.60 -13.09
N ALA A 695 -38.48 -2.94 -13.65
CA ALA A 695 -37.95 -4.29 -13.72
C ALA A 695 -36.83 -4.42 -12.69
N GLY A 696 -37.22 -4.80 -11.47
CA GLY A 696 -36.31 -4.76 -10.32
C GLY A 696 -35.06 -5.63 -10.45
N PHE A 697 -33.92 -5.03 -10.11
CA PHE A 697 -32.76 -5.75 -9.62
C PHE A 697 -32.88 -5.89 -8.10
N GLY A 698 -32.92 -7.12 -7.61
CA GLY A 698 -32.93 -7.42 -6.17
C GLY A 698 -31.56 -7.90 -5.71
N GLY A 699 -30.97 -7.19 -4.75
CA GLY A 699 -29.74 -7.57 -4.05
C GLY A 699 -29.67 -6.83 -2.72
N GLU A 700 -29.88 -7.54 -1.61
CA GLU A 700 -29.90 -6.96 -0.26
C GLU A 700 -28.52 -6.48 0.17
N PHE A 701 -28.40 -5.18 0.44
CA PHE A 701 -27.24 -4.59 1.10
C PHE A 701 -27.33 -4.91 2.60
N ASN A 702 -26.39 -5.70 3.14
CA ASN A 702 -26.33 -6.05 4.56
C ASN A 702 -25.22 -5.24 5.28
N PRO A 703 -25.56 -4.20 6.05
CA PRO A 703 -24.57 -3.34 6.68
C PRO A 703 -24.12 -3.89 8.04
N ASN A 704 -23.24 -4.90 8.04
CA ASN A 704 -22.47 -5.35 9.21
C ASN A 704 -21.23 -6.15 8.78
N GLY A 705 -20.08 -5.50 8.65
CA GLY A 705 -18.82 -6.19 8.41
C GLY A 705 -17.62 -5.25 8.29
N ARG A 706 -16.63 -5.43 9.19
CA ARG A 706 -15.31 -4.77 9.29
C ARG A 706 -15.26 -3.45 10.08
N GLY A 707 -15.31 -3.61 11.41
CA GLY A 707 -14.52 -2.78 12.32
C GLY A 707 -13.53 -3.68 13.04
N CYS A 708 -12.23 -3.47 12.86
CA CYS A 708 -11.17 -4.09 13.66
C CYS A 708 -10.68 -3.05 14.67
N GLY A 709 -10.89 -3.31 15.96
CA GLY A 709 -10.42 -2.45 17.04
C GLY A 709 -9.15 -3.02 17.66
N CYS A 710 -8.06 -2.24 17.67
CA CYS A 710 -6.86 -2.57 18.42
C CYS A 710 -7.11 -2.34 19.92
N ALA A 711 -6.80 -3.34 20.75
CA ALA A 711 -6.86 -3.23 22.21
C ALA A 711 -5.46 -2.98 22.78
N LEU A 712 -5.30 -1.88 23.51
CA LEU A 712 -4.04 -1.53 24.17
C LEU A 712 -3.91 -2.19 25.56
N GLU A 713 -2.69 -2.66 25.83
CA GLU A 713 -1.97 -2.75 27.12
C GLU A 713 -2.66 -3.28 28.40
N GLN A 714 -1.91 -4.08 29.17
CA GLN A 714 -1.44 -3.58 30.48
C GLN A 714 -0.22 -4.33 31.04
N ALA A 715 0.79 -3.55 31.44
CA ALA A 715 1.90 -4.00 32.25
C ALA A 715 1.51 -4.10 33.74
N ASP A 716 2.20 -4.94 34.51
CA ASP A 716 2.10 -4.92 35.97
C ASP A 716 3.49 -5.00 36.62
N ALA A 717 3.73 -4.19 37.65
CA ALA A 717 5.08 -3.83 38.10
C ALA A 717 5.39 -4.21 39.56
N ALA A 718 6.50 -4.94 39.80
CA ALA A 718 7.28 -4.86 41.05
C ALA A 718 8.58 -5.72 40.99
N GLY A 719 9.73 -5.23 41.45
CA GLY A 719 10.91 -6.12 41.58
C GLY A 719 12.18 -5.63 42.31
N GLY A 720 12.74 -4.48 41.92
CA GLY A 720 13.79 -3.76 42.68
C GLY A 720 15.20 -4.36 42.78
N ARG A 721 16.07 -3.58 43.46
CA ARG A 721 17.51 -3.80 43.79
C ARG A 721 18.54 -3.59 42.67
N GLY A 722 18.95 -2.33 42.49
CA GLY A 722 20.15 -2.01 41.69
C GLY A 722 21.47 -2.40 42.35
N ARG A 723 22.57 -2.40 41.56
CA ARG A 723 23.96 -2.44 42.05
C ARG A 723 24.92 -1.70 41.11
N VAL A 724 25.68 -0.82 41.75
CA VAL A 724 26.89 -0.08 41.35
C VAL A 724 27.80 -0.80 40.32
N PRO A 725 28.33 -0.10 39.30
CA PRO A 725 29.56 -0.50 38.63
C PRO A 725 30.79 -0.03 39.43
N TRP A 726 31.61 -0.96 39.91
CA TRP A 726 32.96 -0.65 40.43
C TRP A 726 33.99 -0.79 39.31
N ALA A 727 34.95 0.15 39.28
CA ALA A 727 36.03 0.19 38.30
C ALA A 727 37.14 -0.85 38.55
N LEU A 728 37.94 -1.12 37.51
CA LEU A 728 39.40 -1.30 37.55
C LEU A 728 39.95 -0.97 36.14
N LEU A 729 40.67 0.14 35.91
CA LEU A 729 42.10 0.42 36.21
C LEU A 729 43.12 -0.26 35.29
N ALA A 730 43.71 0.53 34.39
CA ALA A 730 45.11 0.39 33.97
C ALA A 730 45.77 1.78 33.93
N LEU A 731 46.90 1.92 34.63
CA LEU A 731 47.67 3.16 34.77
C LEU A 731 48.83 3.20 33.77
N PHE A 732 49.04 4.33 33.10
CA PHE A 732 50.37 4.95 32.96
C PHE A 732 50.21 6.44 32.67
N GLY A 733 51.05 7.28 33.26
CA GLY A 733 51.07 8.71 32.96
C GLY A 733 52.45 9.30 33.17
N LEU A 734 52.70 10.49 32.58
CA LEU A 734 53.73 11.44 32.99
C LEU A 734 53.58 12.80 32.27
N ALA A 735 54.13 13.83 32.90
CA ALA A 735 54.15 15.27 32.58
C ALA A 735 54.35 15.67 31.09
N GLY A 736 54.02 16.91 30.64
CA GLY A 736 53.47 18.09 31.34
C GLY A 736 53.99 19.43 30.75
N LEU A 737 53.41 20.56 31.22
CA LEU A 737 53.89 21.96 31.08
C LEU A 737 53.84 22.72 29.73
N ARG A 738 53.04 23.80 29.73
CA ARG A 738 53.32 25.17 29.19
C ARG A 738 53.68 25.35 27.68
N GLY A 739 52.77 25.97 26.93
CA GLY A 739 52.55 27.42 27.01
C GLY A 739 52.99 28.35 25.85
N VAL A 740 52.07 29.24 25.47
CA VAL A 740 52.29 30.64 25.00
C VAL A 740 52.87 30.89 23.59
N ARG A 741 51.96 31.23 22.66
CA ARG A 741 51.90 32.51 21.89
C ARG A 741 53.23 33.08 21.33
N GLY A 742 53.38 33.08 20.00
CA GLY A 742 54.42 33.82 19.27
C GLY A 742 53.97 34.32 17.89
N GLN A 743 53.95 35.64 17.69
CA GLN A 743 53.35 36.30 16.52
C GLN A 743 54.35 36.69 15.41
N THR A 744 53.87 36.64 14.16
CA THR A 744 54.13 37.61 13.05
C THR A 744 55.38 37.60 12.13
N ARG A 745 55.06 37.49 10.82
CA ARG A 745 55.36 38.41 9.67
C ARG A 745 56.62 38.26 8.78
N GLY A 746 56.35 38.08 7.47
CA GLY A 746 57.07 38.67 6.32
C GLY A 746 57.53 37.66 5.25
N SER A 747 57.43 37.88 3.91
CA SER A 747 56.75 38.95 3.14
C SER A 747 56.50 38.61 1.65
N ARG A 748 55.25 38.80 1.18
CA ARG A 748 54.76 39.43 -0.09
C ARG A 748 55.48 39.26 -1.46
N ARG A 749 54.71 38.72 -2.43
CA ARG A 749 54.29 39.22 -3.79
C ARG A 749 53.40 38.12 -4.44
N ARG A 750 52.26 38.28 -5.11
CA ARG A 750 51.28 39.37 -5.45
C ARG A 750 51.67 40.52 -6.40
N VAL A 751 50.97 40.62 -7.56
CA VAL A 751 50.33 41.82 -8.21
C VAL A 751 49.69 41.38 -9.57
N ARG A 752 48.35 41.23 -9.66
CA ARG A 752 47.28 42.11 -10.29
C ARG A 752 47.01 41.79 -11.79
N SER A 753 45.78 41.74 -12.33
CA SER A 753 44.59 42.65 -12.24
C SER A 753 44.87 44.03 -12.91
N PRO A 754 43.91 44.79 -13.49
CA PRO A 754 42.44 44.72 -13.46
C PRO A 754 41.81 44.71 -14.90
N ARG A 755 40.51 44.93 -15.17
CA ARG A 755 39.33 45.36 -14.38
C ARG A 755 38.15 44.45 -14.72
#